data_AF-A0AAJ2PB21-F1
#
_entry.id   AF-A0AAJ2PB21-F1
#
_cell.length_a   1.000
_cell.length_b   1.000
_cell.length_c   1.000
_cell.angle_alpha   90.00
_cell.angle_beta   90.00
_cell.angle_gamma   90.00
#
_symmetry.space_group_name_H-M   'P 1'
#
loop_
_entity.id
_entity.type
_entity.pdbx_description
1 polymer ?
#
loop_
_entity_poly.entity_id
_entity_poly.type
_entity_poly.pdbx_seq_one_letter_code
_entity_poly.pdbx_strand_id
1 'polypeptide(L)'
;MEKIRSPIVTTVGHIDHGKCIFPKEKIISNEKKKKIEKFFDEKLKIFKDGNYFYINKKVKVVSFDGKNFIKNFATQVWKVPFKGLLYKISLQNNKKIRVTKEHPFLTENGWIRADKIKPGNKILTINGFEEVKKTKTFFYKGFVYDFTVKKYQNYVANDILVHNTTLLDSIRGTAVSKTEPGELTQHVGATYVPKKVIEDICGNLLKKMNIKLEVPGLLFIDTPGHAAFIGMRKRAGPISDLAILVVDINEGFKEQTIESLKILKMYKVPFVVAATKIDRITNWRSYYSSCFLDSFSKQNEIAKNELEKKVYQIVIELAKYGFNSERVDRVTDFTKQVCIVPISSVNKEGIQEILLVLAGLAQKFLKNKLTLSRESRGSVLEIKDVKGIGKVADIILYDGILKKGYSIVFGGKEIKVSKIRAILLPETVQDIRVEKKFKHVEEIVASAGARLICTDLENVYPGCSFIGLEDEKNLEKAKETLKKEFEEITFSKDIEGIIILADTLGSLEALVKILEEEKISIKKADIGLPKKEDFIELQNFKKDKKVILLFNLETNEEVERLARDFDVKIFKSNIIYKLIEDYKNFLEKIKKEEINEILSSINRAAKIKVLKGCIFRKSNPCIVGIEVIKGYLKKGSLLKRKDGKIVGKILDIQVEGKSTDFAKTNDKVAISIDEAVFEKNLKEEDVLYTVIKNEDLEKMKKVWDYITNDEKEIIQENLT
;
A
#
# COMPACT_ATOMS: atom_id res chain seq x y z
N MET A 1 -3.64 -13.64 -40.13
CA MET A 1 -4.28 -13.07 -38.93
C MET A 1 -3.19 -12.54 -38.03
N GLU A 2 -3.28 -11.30 -37.57
CA GLU A 2 -2.41 -10.79 -36.51
C GLU A 2 -2.48 -11.73 -35.30
N LYS A 3 -1.32 -12.21 -34.82
CA LYS A 3 -1.27 -13.05 -33.62
C LYS A 3 -1.48 -12.15 -32.40
N ILE A 4 -2.56 -12.39 -31.68
CA ILE A 4 -2.90 -11.69 -30.44
C ILE A 4 -2.39 -12.51 -29.26
N ARG A 5 -1.76 -11.86 -28.28
CA ARG A 5 -1.35 -12.50 -27.03
C ARG A 5 -2.46 -12.55 -25.98
N SER A 6 -2.31 -13.44 -25.01
CA SER A 6 -3.15 -13.42 -23.81
C SER A 6 -2.89 -12.16 -22.98
N PRO A 7 -3.93 -11.45 -22.50
CA PRO A 7 -3.74 -10.33 -21.59
C PRO A 7 -3.06 -10.78 -20.29
N ILE A 8 -2.19 -9.90 -19.78
CA ILE A 8 -1.54 -10.01 -18.49
C ILE A 8 -2.47 -9.41 -17.44
N VAL A 9 -2.88 -10.23 -16.48
CA VAL A 9 -3.78 -9.87 -15.39
C VAL A 9 -2.99 -9.85 -14.08
N THR A 10 -3.02 -8.74 -13.38
CA THR A 10 -2.44 -8.65 -12.03
C THR A 10 -3.52 -8.57 -10.96
N THR A 11 -3.29 -9.15 -9.78
CA THR A 11 -4.18 -9.01 -8.62
C THR A 11 -3.60 -8.00 -7.65
N VAL A 12 -4.38 -7.05 -7.15
CA VAL A 12 -3.94 -5.99 -6.23
C VAL A 12 -4.97 -5.76 -5.12
N GLY A 13 -4.67 -4.94 -4.10
CA GLY A 13 -5.58 -4.66 -2.99
C GLY A 13 -5.44 -5.60 -1.77
N HIS A 14 -6.57 -6.00 -1.18
CA HIS A 14 -6.63 -6.97 -0.08
C HIS A 14 -6.22 -8.35 -0.57
N ILE A 15 -4.94 -8.66 -0.54
CA ILE A 15 -4.53 -10.07 -0.63
C ILE A 15 -4.90 -10.71 0.72
N ASP A 16 -5.36 -11.96 0.75
CA ASP A 16 -5.86 -12.57 1.98
C ASP A 16 -4.74 -12.78 3.02
N HIS A 17 -4.58 -11.83 3.95
CA HIS A 17 -3.57 -11.90 5.02
C HIS A 17 -4.20 -12.20 6.39
N GLY A 18 -3.38 -12.71 7.31
CA GLY A 18 -3.70 -12.75 8.74
C GLY A 18 -4.32 -14.05 9.23
N LYS A 19 -4.29 -15.14 8.45
CA LYS A 19 -4.66 -16.50 8.88
C LYS A 19 -3.40 -17.18 9.44
N CYS A 20 -3.01 -16.86 10.66
CA CYS A 20 -1.77 -17.38 11.24
C CYS A 20 -2.05 -18.09 12.57
N ILE A 21 -1.19 -19.04 12.89
CA ILE A 21 -1.25 -19.79 14.14
C ILE A 21 -0.12 -19.39 15.08
N PHE A 22 -0.32 -19.66 16.36
CA PHE A 22 0.66 -19.35 17.40
C PHE A 22 1.94 -20.22 17.26
N PRO A 23 3.15 -19.69 17.55
CA PRO A 23 4.44 -20.38 17.37
C PRO A 23 4.54 -21.78 17.96
N LYS A 24 3.84 -22.00 19.09
CA LYS A 24 3.92 -23.27 19.83
C LYS A 24 2.88 -24.30 19.38
N GLU A 25 2.04 -24.00 18.39
CA GLU A 25 1.12 -24.98 17.81
C GLU A 25 1.90 -26.06 17.05
N LYS A 26 1.48 -27.32 17.17
CA LYS A 26 2.20 -28.46 16.62
C LYS A 26 1.59 -28.90 15.30
N ILE A 27 2.41 -28.96 14.26
CA ILE A 27 2.01 -29.48 12.96
C ILE A 27 2.32 -30.97 12.88
N ILE A 28 1.38 -31.72 12.30
CA ILE A 28 1.58 -33.13 12.00
C ILE A 28 2.47 -33.23 10.76
N SER A 29 3.70 -33.71 10.94
CA SER A 29 4.70 -33.84 9.88
C SER A 29 5.47 -35.14 10.06
N ASN A 30 5.51 -36.02 9.03
CA ASN A 30 6.17 -37.33 9.11
C ASN A 30 5.74 -38.16 10.34
N GLU A 31 4.43 -38.21 10.64
CA GLU A 31 3.86 -38.95 11.78
C GLU A 31 4.35 -38.47 13.16
N LYS A 32 5.09 -37.35 13.21
CA LYS A 32 5.53 -36.67 14.44
C LYS A 32 4.93 -35.27 14.52
N LYS A 33 4.68 -34.81 15.75
CA LYS A 33 4.15 -33.47 16.02
C LYS A 33 5.29 -32.53 16.39
N LYS A 34 5.61 -31.56 15.52
CA LYS A 34 6.65 -30.55 15.75
C LYS A 34 6.03 -29.16 15.80
N LYS A 35 6.52 -28.28 16.69
CA LYS A 35 6.03 -26.90 16.79
C LYS A 35 6.29 -26.13 15.48
N ILE A 36 5.36 -25.28 15.05
CA ILE A 36 5.47 -24.55 13.79
C ILE A 36 6.72 -23.66 13.73
N GLU A 37 7.08 -23.00 14.84
CA GLU A 37 8.29 -22.15 14.94
C GLU A 37 9.58 -22.93 14.61
N LYS A 38 9.66 -24.19 15.05
CA LYS A 38 10.85 -25.03 14.83
C LYS A 38 11.04 -25.45 13.37
N PHE A 39 10.04 -25.25 12.51
CA PHE A 39 10.26 -25.47 11.08
C PHE A 39 11.03 -24.31 10.45
N PHE A 40 10.99 -23.13 11.08
CA PHE A 40 11.66 -21.90 10.66
C PHE A 40 13.12 -21.82 11.15
N ASP A 41 13.41 -22.28 12.36
CA ASP A 41 14.72 -22.14 13.05
C ASP A 41 15.85 -23.08 12.56
N GLU A 42 15.77 -23.59 11.32
CA GLU A 42 16.82 -24.45 10.75
C GLU A 42 17.79 -23.62 9.88
N LYS A 43 19.06 -24.07 9.70
CA LYS A 43 20.11 -23.40 8.89
C LYS A 43 19.76 -23.33 7.40
N LEU A 44 18.70 -22.62 7.04
CA LEU A 44 18.22 -22.39 5.68
C LEU A 44 18.25 -20.90 5.38
N LYS A 45 18.38 -20.55 4.09
CA LYS A 45 18.33 -19.16 3.64
C LYS A 45 16.96 -18.56 4.00
N ILE A 46 16.96 -17.58 4.91
CA ILE A 46 15.78 -16.82 5.29
C ILE A 46 15.58 -15.73 4.25
N PHE A 47 14.39 -15.70 3.66
CA PHE A 47 13.96 -14.64 2.77
C PHE A 47 13.17 -13.63 3.60
N LYS A 48 13.52 -12.35 3.48
CA LYS A 48 12.79 -11.25 4.10
C LYS A 48 11.83 -10.69 3.07
N ASP A 49 10.58 -10.54 3.47
CA ASP A 49 9.55 -9.89 2.69
C ASP A 49 8.95 -8.75 3.52
N GLY A 50 9.44 -7.51 3.36
CA GLY A 50 9.11 -6.40 4.24
C GLY A 50 9.44 -6.71 5.71
N ASN A 51 8.44 -6.67 6.60
CA ASN A 51 8.59 -7.07 8.01
C ASN A 51 8.40 -8.58 8.24
N TYR A 52 8.05 -9.34 7.20
CA TYR A 52 7.77 -10.77 7.26
C TYR A 52 9.02 -11.55 6.89
N PHE A 53 9.10 -12.78 7.37
CA PHE A 53 10.21 -13.67 7.06
C PHE A 53 9.64 -14.98 6.56
N TYR A 54 10.22 -15.57 5.53
CA TYR A 54 9.83 -16.89 5.07
C TYR A 54 11.04 -17.74 4.74
N ILE A 55 10.86 -19.05 4.81
CA ILE A 55 11.83 -20.03 4.31
C ILE A 55 11.15 -20.88 3.24
N ASN A 56 11.86 -21.12 2.14
CA ASN A 56 11.43 -22.09 1.13
C ASN A 56 11.84 -23.48 1.62
N LYS A 57 10.87 -24.23 2.12
CA LYS A 57 11.11 -25.56 2.69
C LYS A 57 9.93 -26.47 2.42
N LYS A 58 10.23 -27.64 1.86
CA LYS A 58 9.25 -28.73 1.70
C LYS A 58 9.00 -29.38 3.06
N VAL A 59 7.90 -29.02 3.70
CA VAL A 59 7.47 -29.60 4.98
C VAL A 59 6.32 -30.56 4.72
N LYS A 60 6.44 -31.83 5.10
CA LYS A 60 5.28 -32.75 5.05
C LYS A 60 4.21 -32.28 6.02
N VAL A 61 2.98 -32.17 5.56
CA VAL A 61 1.81 -31.79 6.35
C VAL A 61 0.67 -32.77 6.07
N VAL A 62 -0.35 -32.76 6.91
CA VAL A 62 -1.62 -33.44 6.63
C VAL A 62 -2.62 -32.38 6.18
N SER A 63 -3.29 -32.58 5.05
CA SER A 63 -4.35 -31.71 4.51
C SER A 63 -5.67 -32.48 4.42
N PHE A 64 -6.79 -31.78 4.28
CA PHE A 64 -8.12 -32.30 4.01
C PHE A 64 -8.50 -31.96 2.56
N ASP A 65 -8.89 -32.96 1.77
CA ASP A 65 -9.27 -32.77 0.36
C ASP A 65 -10.76 -32.49 0.12
N GLY A 66 -11.54 -32.40 1.21
CA GLY A 66 -13.00 -32.29 1.19
C GLY A 66 -13.72 -33.59 1.57
N LYS A 67 -13.03 -34.73 1.53
CA LYS A 67 -13.56 -36.05 1.94
C LYS A 67 -12.65 -36.76 2.93
N ASN A 68 -11.34 -36.78 2.67
CA ASN A 68 -10.34 -37.53 3.43
C ASN A 68 -9.17 -36.63 3.86
N PHE A 69 -8.53 -37.03 4.96
CA PHE A 69 -7.23 -36.48 5.35
C PHE A 69 -6.12 -37.19 4.59
N ILE A 70 -5.27 -36.41 3.93
CA ILE A 70 -4.23 -36.89 3.02
C ILE A 70 -2.87 -36.28 3.36
N LYS A 71 -1.79 -37.01 3.03
CA LYS A 71 -0.43 -36.49 3.13
C LYS A 71 -0.21 -35.43 2.03
N ASN A 72 0.28 -34.26 2.41
CA ASN A 72 0.56 -33.14 1.52
C ASN A 72 1.88 -32.44 1.93
N PHE A 73 2.24 -31.35 1.26
CA PHE A 73 3.44 -30.58 1.56
C PHE A 73 3.16 -29.08 1.60
N ALA A 74 3.68 -28.42 2.65
CA ALA A 74 3.88 -26.99 2.63
C ALA A 74 5.17 -26.67 1.86
N THR A 75 5.14 -25.63 1.04
CA THR A 75 6.29 -25.16 0.25
C THR A 75 7.03 -24.01 0.92
N GLN A 76 6.33 -23.26 1.79
CA GLN A 76 6.88 -22.12 2.50
C GLN A 76 6.41 -22.14 3.94
N VAL A 77 7.30 -21.71 4.83
CA VAL A 77 6.97 -21.40 6.22
C VAL A 77 7.15 -19.91 6.42
N TRP A 78 6.08 -19.25 6.83
CA TRP A 78 6.03 -17.83 7.10
C TRP A 78 6.16 -17.58 8.60
N LYS A 79 6.91 -16.53 8.93
CA LYS A 79 7.08 -15.96 10.26
C LYS A 79 6.73 -14.47 10.16
N VAL A 80 5.70 -14.10 10.90
CA VAL A 80 4.97 -12.84 10.72
C VAL A 80 4.96 -12.07 12.03
N PRO A 81 5.49 -10.83 12.10
CA PRO A 81 5.32 -10.00 13.28
C PRO A 81 3.84 -9.73 13.54
N PHE A 82 3.44 -9.84 14.81
CA PHE A 82 2.06 -9.67 15.23
C PHE A 82 1.98 -8.95 16.57
N LYS A 83 1.07 -7.97 16.65
CA LYS A 83 0.70 -7.26 17.88
C LYS A 83 -0.83 -7.13 17.91
N GLY A 84 -1.50 -7.91 18.76
CA GLY A 84 -2.95 -7.93 18.83
C GLY A 84 -3.51 -9.07 19.68
N LEU A 85 -4.82 -9.30 19.59
CA LEU A 85 -5.49 -10.41 20.30
C LEU A 85 -5.37 -11.72 19.51
N LEU A 86 -4.92 -12.77 20.20
CA LEU A 86 -5.04 -14.16 19.72
C LEU A 86 -6.23 -14.84 20.37
N TYR A 87 -6.85 -15.74 19.60
CA TYR A 87 -8.01 -16.52 19.99
C TYR A 87 -7.57 -17.95 20.30
N LYS A 88 -7.81 -18.38 21.53
CA LYS A 88 -7.60 -19.75 22.01
C LYS A 88 -8.92 -20.49 21.98
N ILE A 89 -9.03 -21.48 21.11
CA ILE A 89 -10.19 -22.37 21.02
C ILE A 89 -9.81 -23.69 21.69
N SER A 90 -10.64 -24.16 22.62
CA SER A 90 -10.45 -25.42 23.34
C SER A 90 -11.65 -26.33 23.07
N LEU A 91 -11.38 -27.56 22.65
CA LEU A 91 -12.38 -28.58 22.32
C LEU A 91 -12.66 -29.48 23.53
N GLN A 92 -13.76 -30.24 23.49
CA GLN A 92 -14.12 -31.18 24.55
C GLN A 92 -13.08 -32.28 24.76
N ASN A 93 -12.48 -32.78 23.68
CA ASN A 93 -11.38 -33.76 23.69
C ASN A 93 -10.02 -33.20 24.19
N ASN A 94 -10.03 -32.08 24.93
CA ASN A 94 -8.86 -31.36 25.45
C ASN A 94 -7.87 -30.83 24.40
N LYS A 95 -8.16 -30.95 23.10
CA LYS A 95 -7.39 -30.27 22.05
C LYS A 95 -7.63 -28.78 22.10
N LYS A 96 -6.64 -28.01 21.67
CA LYS A 96 -6.72 -26.56 21.64
C LYS A 96 -5.86 -26.01 20.54
N ILE A 97 -6.24 -24.87 20.00
CA ILE A 97 -5.45 -24.13 19.03
C ILE A 97 -5.50 -22.64 19.36
N ARG A 98 -4.39 -21.95 19.12
CA ARG A 98 -4.31 -20.49 19.23
C ARG A 98 -4.00 -19.91 17.87
N VAL A 99 -4.86 -18.98 17.44
CA VAL A 99 -4.84 -18.41 16.10
C VAL A 99 -5.15 -16.93 16.15
N THR A 100 -4.83 -16.24 15.06
CA THR A 100 -5.28 -14.88 14.82
C THR A 100 -6.80 -14.83 14.63
N LYS A 101 -7.38 -13.65 14.86
CA LYS A 101 -8.81 -13.38 14.74
C LYS A 101 -9.42 -13.84 13.39
N GLU A 102 -8.67 -13.70 12.30
CA GLU A 102 -9.13 -13.97 10.92
C GLU A 102 -9.14 -15.45 10.54
N HIS A 103 -8.62 -16.33 11.40
CA HIS A 103 -8.40 -17.72 11.04
C HIS A 103 -9.72 -18.53 10.96
N PRO A 104 -10.05 -19.16 9.81
CA PRO A 104 -11.30 -19.87 9.64
C PRO A 104 -11.17 -21.36 10.02
N PHE A 105 -12.24 -21.90 10.61
CA PHE A 105 -12.38 -23.32 10.93
C PHE A 105 -13.62 -23.89 10.23
N LEU A 106 -13.49 -25.09 9.68
CA LEU A 106 -14.60 -25.80 9.07
C LEU A 106 -15.52 -26.36 10.16
N THR A 107 -16.79 -26.01 10.10
CA THR A 107 -17.86 -26.52 10.98
C THR A 107 -18.87 -27.33 10.19
N GLU A 108 -19.78 -28.03 10.87
CA GLU A 108 -20.89 -28.75 10.23
C GLU A 108 -21.75 -27.83 9.34
N ASN A 109 -21.77 -26.52 9.64
CA ASN A 109 -22.53 -25.51 8.90
C ASN A 109 -21.65 -24.60 8.02
N GLY A 110 -20.43 -25.03 7.69
CA GLY A 110 -19.49 -24.26 6.87
C GLY A 110 -18.38 -23.57 7.67
N TRP A 111 -17.65 -22.65 7.04
CA TRP A 111 -16.45 -22.05 7.63
C TRP A 111 -16.77 -20.90 8.59
N ILE A 112 -16.24 -20.93 9.81
CA ILE A 112 -16.44 -19.90 10.84
C ILE A 112 -15.08 -19.39 11.35
N ARG A 113 -14.95 -18.08 11.51
CA ARG A 113 -13.74 -17.45 12.04
C ARG A 113 -13.53 -17.71 13.53
N ALA A 114 -12.28 -17.69 13.95
CA ALA A 114 -11.89 -17.87 15.34
C ALA A 114 -12.60 -16.94 16.34
N ASP A 115 -12.89 -15.70 15.95
CA ASP A 115 -13.59 -14.72 16.80
C ASP A 115 -15.11 -14.89 16.86
N LYS A 116 -15.67 -15.69 15.95
CA LYS A 116 -17.09 -16.01 15.88
C LYS A 116 -17.42 -17.40 16.39
N ILE A 117 -16.41 -18.22 16.66
CA ILE A 117 -16.60 -19.51 17.31
C ILE A 117 -17.04 -19.31 18.76
N LYS A 118 -18.15 -19.98 19.09
CA LYS A 118 -18.74 -20.04 20.42
C LYS A 118 -18.65 -21.48 20.97
N PRO A 119 -18.70 -21.65 22.30
CA PRO A 119 -18.96 -22.96 22.89
C PRO A 119 -20.19 -23.62 22.25
N GLY A 120 -20.10 -24.92 21.99
CA GLY A 120 -21.14 -25.69 21.29
C GLY A 120 -20.99 -25.80 19.77
N ASN A 121 -20.20 -24.93 19.11
CA ASN A 121 -19.87 -25.14 17.69
C ASN A 121 -18.98 -26.37 17.52
N LYS A 122 -19.21 -27.22 16.51
CA LYS A 122 -18.30 -28.31 16.19
C LYS A 122 -17.34 -27.93 15.07
N ILE A 123 -16.05 -28.14 15.26
CA ILE A 123 -15.03 -27.87 14.24
C ILE A 123 -14.35 -29.15 13.76
N LEU A 124 -13.95 -29.20 12.50
CA LEU A 124 -13.34 -30.38 11.90
C LEU A 124 -11.93 -30.65 12.46
N THR A 125 -11.73 -31.88 12.93
CA THR A 125 -10.46 -32.44 13.36
C THR A 125 -10.15 -33.70 12.54
N ILE A 126 -8.94 -34.25 12.70
CA ILE A 126 -8.56 -35.51 12.04
C ILE A 126 -9.46 -36.70 12.43
N ASN A 127 -10.16 -36.60 13.57
CA ASN A 127 -11.07 -37.63 14.08
C ASN A 127 -12.55 -37.30 13.79
N GLY A 128 -12.83 -36.27 12.98
CA GLY A 128 -14.18 -35.80 12.71
C GLY A 128 -14.51 -34.48 13.40
N PHE A 129 -15.79 -34.10 13.40
CA PHE A 129 -16.28 -32.86 13.98
C PHE A 129 -16.32 -32.94 15.52
N GLU A 130 -15.66 -31.99 16.17
CA GLU A 130 -15.47 -31.98 17.63
C GLU A 130 -15.99 -30.68 18.23
N GLU A 131 -16.71 -30.79 19.34
CA GLU A 131 -17.38 -29.65 19.95
C GLU A 131 -16.41 -28.72 20.69
N VAL A 132 -16.59 -27.41 20.49
CA VAL A 132 -15.85 -26.36 21.17
C VAL A 132 -16.37 -26.24 22.60
N LYS A 133 -15.49 -26.53 23.56
CA LYS A 133 -15.75 -26.36 25.00
C LYS A 133 -15.67 -24.91 25.44
N LYS A 134 -14.66 -24.17 24.96
CA LYS A 134 -14.41 -22.78 25.38
C LYS A 134 -13.56 -22.01 24.39
N THR A 135 -13.88 -20.72 24.24
CA THR A 135 -13.02 -19.73 23.57
C THR A 135 -12.49 -18.70 24.58
N LYS A 136 -11.23 -18.28 24.42
CA LYS A 136 -10.59 -17.22 25.22
C LYS A 136 -9.75 -16.32 24.32
N THR A 137 -9.64 -15.04 24.63
CA THR A 137 -8.70 -14.12 23.97
C THR A 137 -7.54 -13.76 24.89
N PHE A 138 -6.40 -13.41 24.32
CA PHE A 138 -5.27 -12.84 25.06
C PHE A 138 -4.44 -11.94 24.14
N PHE A 139 -3.89 -10.86 24.70
CA PHE A 139 -2.99 -9.98 23.96
C PHE A 139 -1.63 -10.65 23.74
N TYR A 140 -1.12 -10.53 22.52
CA TYR A 140 0.15 -11.11 22.11
C TYR A 140 0.94 -10.12 21.26
N LYS A 141 2.21 -9.92 21.63
CA LYS A 141 3.21 -9.18 20.86
C LYS A 141 4.37 -10.13 20.60
N GLY A 142 4.62 -10.48 19.34
CA GLY A 142 5.64 -11.46 18.96
C GLY A 142 5.50 -11.87 17.49
N PHE A 143 5.75 -13.14 17.19
CA PHE A 143 5.61 -13.69 15.84
C PHE A 143 4.52 -14.75 15.79
N VAL A 144 3.70 -14.71 14.74
CA VAL A 144 2.78 -15.78 14.35
C VAL A 144 3.29 -16.45 13.08
N TYR A 145 2.81 -17.65 12.79
CA TYR A 145 3.37 -18.47 11.72
C TYR A 145 2.28 -18.97 10.79
N ASP A 146 2.65 -19.24 9.56
CA ASP A 146 1.76 -19.86 8.59
C ASP A 146 2.51 -20.73 7.58
N PHE A 147 1.79 -21.63 6.90
CA PHE A 147 2.33 -22.52 5.87
C PHE A 147 1.67 -22.26 4.52
N THR A 148 2.45 -22.04 3.46
CA THR A 148 1.87 -22.11 2.11
C THR A 148 1.73 -23.56 1.72
N VAL A 149 0.49 -24.07 1.72
CA VAL A 149 0.17 -25.45 1.34
C VAL A 149 -0.49 -25.46 -0.03
N LYS A 150 0.15 -26.10 -1.01
CA LYS A 150 -0.37 -26.15 -2.39
C LYS A 150 -1.52 -27.17 -2.53
N LYS A 151 -2.33 -26.99 -3.57
CA LYS A 151 -3.50 -27.80 -3.96
C LYS A 151 -4.74 -27.63 -3.06
N TYR A 152 -4.63 -27.94 -1.77
CA TYR A 152 -5.79 -27.94 -0.84
C TYR A 152 -5.83 -26.77 0.12
N GLN A 153 -4.75 -25.97 0.20
CA GLN A 153 -4.77 -24.70 0.93
C GLN A 153 -5.17 -24.85 2.40
N ASN A 154 -4.85 -25.99 3.01
CA ASN A 154 -5.13 -26.27 4.40
C ASN A 154 -4.11 -27.26 4.96
N TYR A 155 -3.96 -27.27 6.28
CA TYR A 155 -3.15 -28.24 6.98
C TYR A 155 -3.72 -28.53 8.37
N VAL A 156 -3.19 -29.53 9.04
CA VAL A 156 -3.59 -29.90 10.39
C VAL A 156 -2.59 -29.37 11.42
N ALA A 157 -3.08 -28.56 12.36
CA ALA A 157 -2.34 -28.11 13.54
C ALA A 157 -3.06 -28.54 14.82
N ASN A 158 -2.34 -29.18 15.74
CA ASN A 158 -2.91 -29.79 16.94
C ASN A 158 -4.15 -30.66 16.68
N ASP A 159 -4.12 -31.42 15.58
CA ASP A 159 -5.21 -32.31 15.14
C ASP A 159 -6.45 -31.57 14.60
N ILE A 160 -6.40 -30.23 14.47
CA ILE A 160 -7.49 -29.38 13.97
C ILE A 160 -7.15 -28.90 12.55
N LEU A 161 -8.15 -28.84 11.66
CA LEU A 161 -7.98 -28.30 10.30
C LEU A 161 -7.83 -26.77 10.32
N VAL A 162 -6.82 -26.28 9.60
CA VAL A 162 -6.37 -24.88 9.51
C VAL A 162 -6.27 -24.50 8.03
N HIS A 163 -6.82 -23.35 7.61
CA HIS A 163 -7.02 -23.05 6.18
C HIS A 163 -6.42 -21.70 5.72
N ASN A 164 -5.86 -21.70 4.51
CA ASN A 164 -4.99 -20.69 3.91
C ASN A 164 -5.32 -20.47 2.42
N THR A 165 -6.31 -19.64 2.12
CA THR A 165 -6.73 -19.38 0.73
C THR A 165 -6.53 -17.94 0.30
N THR A 166 -6.08 -17.78 -0.95
CA THR A 166 -6.02 -16.55 -1.74
C THR A 166 -6.85 -16.70 -3.03
N LEU A 167 -7.28 -15.59 -3.64
CA LEU A 167 -8.03 -15.58 -4.90
C LEU A 167 -7.31 -16.30 -6.06
N LEU A 168 -6.03 -16.02 -6.26
CA LEU A 168 -5.24 -16.66 -7.33
C LEU A 168 -5.17 -18.18 -7.17
N ASP A 169 -5.04 -18.65 -5.93
CA ASP A 169 -5.04 -20.08 -5.68
C ASP A 169 -6.41 -20.72 -5.91
N SER A 170 -7.51 -19.98 -5.71
CA SER A 170 -8.86 -20.43 -6.05
C SER A 170 -9.07 -20.52 -7.56
N ILE A 171 -8.65 -19.50 -8.33
CA ILE A 171 -8.69 -19.53 -9.81
C ILE A 171 -7.91 -20.73 -10.32
N ARG A 172 -6.66 -20.91 -9.83
CA ARG A 172 -5.81 -22.05 -10.17
C ARG A 172 -6.46 -23.38 -9.80
N GLY A 173 -7.02 -23.50 -8.59
CA GLY A 173 -7.65 -24.72 -8.12
C GLY A 173 -8.94 -25.08 -8.87
N THR A 174 -9.72 -24.09 -9.32
CA THR A 174 -10.90 -24.30 -10.18
C THR A 174 -10.48 -24.79 -11.56
N ALA A 175 -9.47 -24.15 -12.14
CA ALA A 175 -8.90 -24.54 -13.41
C ALA A 175 -8.38 -25.99 -13.38
N VAL A 176 -7.55 -26.35 -12.39
CA VAL A 176 -6.97 -27.70 -12.27
C VAL A 176 -8.05 -28.77 -12.11
N SER A 177 -9.17 -28.45 -11.46
CA SER A 177 -10.27 -29.40 -11.25
C SER A 177 -11.09 -29.69 -12.49
N LYS A 178 -11.04 -28.82 -13.50
CA LYS A 178 -11.86 -28.90 -14.72
C LYS A 178 -11.09 -29.42 -15.94
N THR A 179 -9.76 -29.42 -15.89
CA THR A 179 -8.87 -29.86 -16.96
C THR A 179 -8.38 -31.30 -16.78
N GLU A 180 -8.03 -31.97 -17.89
CA GLU A 180 -7.18 -33.16 -17.85
C GLU A 180 -5.76 -32.82 -17.33
N PRO A 181 -5.01 -33.78 -16.75
CA PRO A 181 -3.67 -33.55 -16.23
C PRO A 181 -2.69 -33.08 -17.34
N GLY A 182 -2.50 -31.77 -17.50
CA GLY A 182 -1.50 -31.21 -18.41
C GLY A 182 -1.86 -29.89 -19.10
N GLU A 183 -3.12 -29.46 -19.11
CA GLU A 183 -3.55 -28.28 -19.88
C GLU A 183 -3.19 -26.93 -19.24
N LEU A 184 -2.89 -26.88 -17.93
CA LEU A 184 -2.52 -25.65 -17.23
C LEU A 184 -1.01 -25.45 -17.13
N THR A 185 -0.48 -24.52 -17.93
CA THR A 185 0.95 -24.16 -17.91
C THR A 185 1.27 -23.23 -16.72
N GLN A 186 2.15 -23.69 -15.83
CA GLN A 186 2.78 -22.78 -14.87
C GLN A 186 3.90 -22.00 -15.55
N HIS A 187 3.94 -20.70 -15.31
CA HIS A 187 5.01 -19.81 -15.74
C HIS A 187 5.82 -19.37 -14.53
N VAL A 188 7.02 -18.85 -14.78
CA VAL A 188 7.84 -18.29 -13.69
C VAL A 188 7.15 -17.02 -13.18
N GLY A 189 6.70 -17.04 -11.93
CA GLY A 189 5.98 -15.91 -11.32
C GLY A 189 4.60 -15.63 -11.93
N ALA A 190 4.01 -16.57 -12.68
CA ALA A 190 2.70 -16.41 -13.32
C ALA A 190 1.97 -17.74 -13.52
N THR A 191 0.65 -17.67 -13.68
CA THR A 191 -0.25 -18.79 -13.97
C THR A 191 -1.00 -18.50 -15.27
N TYR A 192 -0.82 -19.36 -16.27
CA TYR A 192 -1.55 -19.24 -17.52
C TYR A 192 -2.83 -20.07 -17.46
N VAL A 193 -3.97 -19.44 -17.77
CA VAL A 193 -5.28 -20.10 -17.88
C VAL A 193 -5.71 -20.05 -19.35
N PRO A 194 -5.58 -21.16 -20.09
CA PRO A 194 -5.92 -21.21 -21.51
C PRO A 194 -7.41 -20.96 -21.77
N LYS A 195 -7.73 -20.49 -22.99
CA LYS A 195 -9.11 -20.27 -23.46
C LYS A 195 -10.03 -21.46 -23.19
N LYS A 196 -9.60 -22.68 -23.55
CA LYS A 196 -10.38 -23.91 -23.36
C LYS A 196 -10.81 -24.09 -21.89
N VAL A 197 -9.89 -23.83 -20.97
CA VAL A 197 -10.15 -23.93 -19.53
C VAL A 197 -11.17 -22.88 -19.08
N ILE A 198 -11.10 -21.66 -19.62
CA ILE A 198 -12.10 -20.62 -19.35
C ILE A 198 -13.47 -21.05 -19.89
N GLU A 199 -13.51 -21.65 -21.08
CA GLU A 199 -14.74 -22.20 -21.67
C GLU A 199 -15.34 -23.32 -20.82
N ASP A 200 -14.52 -24.20 -20.24
CA ASP A 200 -14.97 -25.29 -19.36
C ASP A 200 -15.46 -24.79 -17.99
N ILE A 201 -14.82 -23.76 -17.44
CA ILE A 201 -15.23 -23.14 -16.17
C ILE A 201 -16.52 -22.35 -16.36
N CYS A 202 -16.62 -21.57 -17.43
CA CYS A 202 -17.70 -20.61 -17.66
C CYS A 202 -18.78 -21.10 -18.62
N GLY A 203 -18.74 -22.35 -19.11
CA GLY A 203 -19.53 -22.81 -20.25
C GLY A 203 -21.04 -22.56 -20.15
N ASN A 204 -21.63 -22.71 -18.96
CA ASN A 204 -23.05 -22.39 -18.74
C ASN A 204 -23.32 -20.88 -18.84
N LEU A 205 -22.42 -20.06 -18.30
CA LEU A 205 -22.51 -18.59 -18.33
C LEU A 205 -22.28 -18.04 -19.76
N LEU A 206 -21.28 -18.57 -20.47
CA LEU A 206 -20.97 -18.23 -21.86
C LEU A 206 -22.16 -18.50 -22.79
N LYS A 207 -22.82 -19.65 -22.61
CA LYS A 207 -24.06 -20.00 -23.35
C LYS A 207 -25.21 -19.06 -23.01
N LYS A 208 -25.47 -18.81 -21.72
CA LYS A 208 -26.53 -17.88 -21.26
C LYS A 208 -26.34 -16.48 -21.83
N MET A 209 -25.10 -16.01 -21.94
CA MET A 209 -24.76 -14.64 -22.37
C MET A 209 -24.40 -14.52 -23.86
N ASN A 210 -24.40 -15.64 -24.61
CA ASN A 210 -23.99 -15.71 -26.01
C ASN A 210 -22.60 -15.07 -26.30
N ILE A 211 -21.62 -15.31 -25.42
CA ILE A 211 -20.28 -14.74 -25.53
C ILE A 211 -19.33 -15.75 -26.18
N LYS A 212 -18.63 -15.32 -27.23
CA LYS A 212 -17.54 -16.07 -27.86
C LYS A 212 -16.20 -15.49 -27.43
N LEU A 213 -15.31 -16.33 -26.92
CA LEU A 213 -13.97 -15.91 -26.49
C LEU A 213 -13.02 -15.83 -27.69
N GLU A 214 -12.41 -14.67 -27.92
CA GLU A 214 -11.40 -14.47 -28.96
C GLU A 214 -9.97 -14.55 -28.41
N VAL A 215 -9.78 -14.20 -27.14
CA VAL A 215 -8.46 -14.21 -26.49
C VAL A 215 -7.93 -15.64 -26.32
N PRO A 216 -6.61 -15.88 -26.46
CA PRO A 216 -6.03 -17.22 -26.30
C PRO A 216 -6.12 -17.79 -24.88
N GLY A 217 -6.37 -16.94 -23.88
CA GLY A 217 -6.35 -17.27 -22.45
C GLY A 217 -6.03 -16.03 -21.62
N LEU A 218 -5.81 -16.20 -20.31
CA LEU A 218 -5.42 -15.13 -19.38
C LEU A 218 -4.11 -15.52 -18.68
N LEU A 219 -3.13 -14.61 -18.62
CA LEU A 219 -1.90 -14.81 -17.83
C LEU A 219 -2.00 -14.04 -16.51
N PHE A 220 -2.22 -14.75 -15.41
CA PHE A 220 -2.24 -14.17 -14.07
C PHE A 220 -0.83 -14.07 -13.50
N ILE A 221 -0.39 -12.89 -13.09
CA ILE A 221 0.88 -12.76 -12.39
C ILE A 221 0.73 -13.30 -10.96
N ASP A 222 1.47 -14.36 -10.64
CA ASP A 222 1.47 -15.04 -9.34
C ASP A 222 2.34 -14.26 -8.36
N THR A 223 1.69 -13.33 -7.69
CA THR A 223 2.32 -12.40 -6.77
C THR A 223 2.10 -12.91 -5.34
N PRO A 224 3.14 -13.39 -4.62
CA PRO A 224 3.00 -13.72 -3.21
C PRO A 224 2.66 -12.45 -2.41
N GLY A 225 1.73 -12.58 -1.48
CA GLY A 225 1.16 -11.46 -0.72
C GLY A 225 2.09 -10.78 0.29
N HIS A 226 1.70 -9.54 0.61
CA HIS A 226 2.03 -8.60 1.69
C HIS A 226 3.31 -7.74 1.71
N ALA A 227 4.42 -8.02 1.02
CA ALA A 227 5.49 -7.00 0.98
C ALA A 227 6.38 -7.01 -0.28
N ALA A 228 6.44 -8.13 -1.02
CA ALA A 228 7.15 -8.21 -2.30
C ALA A 228 6.39 -7.44 -3.40
N PHE A 229 5.20 -7.00 -3.02
CA PHE A 229 4.16 -6.50 -3.86
C PHE A 229 4.30 -5.02 -4.21
N ILE A 230 5.12 -4.20 -3.54
CA ILE A 230 5.23 -2.79 -3.99
C ILE A 230 6.11 -2.69 -5.23
N GLY A 231 7.14 -3.52 -5.29
CA GLY A 231 7.90 -3.72 -6.50
C GLY A 231 7.00 -4.18 -7.66
N MET A 232 6.18 -5.23 -7.48
CA MET A 232 5.33 -5.76 -8.55
C MET A 232 4.04 -4.98 -8.81
N ARG A 233 3.40 -4.30 -7.86
CA ARG A 233 2.24 -3.39 -8.11
C ARG A 233 2.63 -2.27 -9.07
N LYS A 234 3.89 -1.81 -8.97
CA LYS A 234 4.44 -0.73 -9.78
C LYS A 234 5.16 -1.23 -11.04
N ARG A 235 5.83 -2.40 -10.99
CA ARG A 235 6.37 -3.10 -12.18
C ARG A 235 5.26 -3.65 -13.09
N ALA A 236 4.18 -4.15 -12.50
CA ALA A 236 3.04 -4.72 -13.22
C ALA A 236 2.02 -3.66 -13.64
N GLY A 237 2.04 -2.43 -13.12
CA GLY A 237 1.17 -1.35 -13.63
C GLY A 237 1.38 -1.11 -15.13
N PRO A 238 2.61 -0.81 -15.58
CA PRO A 238 2.94 -0.68 -17.00
C PRO A 238 2.78 -1.98 -17.80
N ILE A 239 3.11 -3.13 -17.20
CA ILE A 239 3.15 -4.44 -17.90
C ILE A 239 1.76 -5.10 -17.99
N SER A 240 0.86 -4.81 -17.06
CA SER A 240 -0.47 -5.43 -17.03
C SER A 240 -1.40 -4.79 -18.06
N ASP A 241 -2.22 -5.65 -18.65
CA ASP A 241 -3.31 -5.22 -19.52
C ASP A 241 -4.58 -4.98 -18.71
N LEU A 242 -4.77 -5.76 -17.64
CA LEU A 242 -5.92 -5.71 -16.74
C LEU A 242 -5.49 -5.93 -15.29
N ALA A 243 -6.31 -5.47 -14.35
CA ALA A 243 -6.13 -5.79 -12.94
C ALA A 243 -7.40 -6.30 -12.25
N ILE A 244 -7.22 -7.07 -11.18
CA ILE A 244 -8.26 -7.40 -10.21
C ILE A 244 -7.94 -6.64 -8.92
N LEU A 245 -8.79 -5.69 -8.53
CA LEU A 245 -8.72 -5.03 -7.23
C LEU A 245 -9.52 -5.86 -6.22
N VAL A 246 -8.82 -6.60 -5.36
CA VAL A 246 -9.45 -7.41 -4.31
C VAL A 246 -9.81 -6.52 -3.13
N VAL A 247 -11.07 -6.60 -2.69
CA VAL A 247 -11.59 -5.86 -1.54
C VAL A 247 -12.32 -6.85 -0.64
N ASP A 248 -11.96 -6.92 0.64
CA ASP A 248 -12.77 -7.67 1.59
C ASP A 248 -14.08 -6.91 1.81
N ILE A 249 -15.19 -7.50 1.37
CA ILE A 249 -16.53 -6.89 1.44
C ILE A 249 -16.96 -6.57 2.88
N ASN A 250 -16.33 -7.18 3.87
CA ASN A 250 -16.64 -6.96 5.28
C ASN A 250 -15.78 -5.86 5.92
N GLU A 251 -14.60 -5.59 5.37
CA GLU A 251 -13.66 -4.62 5.93
C GLU A 251 -13.61 -3.31 5.15
N GLY A 252 -14.09 -3.30 3.91
CA GLY A 252 -14.07 -2.14 3.03
C GLY A 252 -12.65 -1.80 2.56
N PHE A 253 -12.40 -0.53 2.28
CA PHE A 253 -11.10 -0.08 1.78
C PHE A 253 -10.09 0.04 2.92
N LYS A 254 -8.83 -0.33 2.64
CA LYS A 254 -7.67 -0.12 3.50
C LYS A 254 -6.61 0.66 2.72
N GLU A 255 -5.56 1.11 3.41
CA GLU A 255 -4.44 1.85 2.81
C GLU A 255 -3.89 1.16 1.55
N GLN A 256 -3.76 -0.17 1.57
CA GLN A 256 -3.26 -0.96 0.44
C GLN A 256 -4.24 -0.98 -0.76
N THR A 257 -5.55 -0.98 -0.51
CA THR A 257 -6.58 -0.87 -1.55
C THR A 257 -6.51 0.50 -2.20
N ILE A 258 -6.41 1.55 -1.39
CA ILE A 258 -6.34 2.94 -1.84
C ILE A 258 -5.08 3.15 -2.69
N GLU A 259 -3.94 2.66 -2.21
CA GLU A 259 -2.68 2.71 -2.95
C GLU A 259 -2.80 1.99 -4.30
N SER A 260 -3.36 0.78 -4.30
CA SER A 260 -3.57 0.01 -5.53
C SER A 260 -4.48 0.75 -6.50
N LEU A 261 -5.60 1.32 -6.02
CA LEU A 261 -6.55 2.06 -6.83
C LEU A 261 -5.92 3.29 -7.48
N LYS A 262 -5.12 4.06 -6.73
CA LYS A 262 -4.43 5.23 -7.27
C LYS A 262 -3.37 4.84 -8.31
N ILE A 263 -2.62 3.76 -8.10
CA ILE A 263 -1.68 3.23 -9.11
C ILE A 263 -2.42 2.83 -10.38
N LEU A 264 -3.55 2.12 -10.26
CA LEU A 264 -4.37 1.74 -11.42
C LEU A 264 -4.88 2.97 -12.18
N LYS A 265 -5.29 4.03 -11.48
CA LYS A 265 -5.71 5.30 -12.06
C LYS A 265 -4.57 5.99 -12.81
N MET A 266 -3.39 6.09 -12.18
CA MET A 266 -2.20 6.74 -12.74
C MET A 266 -1.74 6.08 -14.04
N TYR A 267 -1.67 4.74 -14.06
CA TYR A 267 -1.29 3.98 -15.26
C TYR A 267 -2.46 3.69 -16.21
N LYS A 268 -3.67 4.18 -15.90
CA LYS A 268 -4.89 3.95 -16.69
C LYS A 268 -5.14 2.47 -17.00
N VAL A 269 -4.85 1.59 -16.04
CA VAL A 269 -5.04 0.15 -16.18
C VAL A 269 -6.51 -0.18 -15.91
N PRO A 270 -7.26 -0.73 -16.88
CA PRO A 270 -8.64 -1.15 -16.64
C PRO A 270 -8.67 -2.29 -15.61
N PHE A 271 -9.66 -2.27 -14.72
CA PHE A 271 -9.72 -3.24 -13.63
C PHE A 271 -11.15 -3.66 -13.28
N VAL A 272 -11.25 -4.83 -12.65
CA VAL A 272 -12.47 -5.37 -12.03
C VAL A 272 -12.27 -5.43 -10.52
N VAL A 273 -13.32 -5.16 -9.74
CA VAL A 273 -13.28 -5.29 -8.29
C VAL A 273 -13.78 -6.67 -7.89
N ALA A 274 -12.92 -7.44 -7.22
CA ALA A 274 -13.29 -8.70 -6.60
C ALA A 274 -13.68 -8.44 -5.13
N ALA A 275 -14.96 -8.32 -4.86
CA ALA A 275 -15.48 -8.16 -3.50
C ALA A 275 -15.50 -9.54 -2.80
N THR A 276 -14.36 -9.89 -2.18
CA THR A 276 -14.12 -11.22 -1.61
C THR A 276 -14.78 -11.41 -0.24
N LYS A 277 -14.87 -12.68 0.18
CA LYS A 277 -15.42 -13.15 1.45
C LYS A 277 -16.93 -12.94 1.61
N ILE A 278 -17.70 -13.15 0.54
CA ILE A 278 -19.16 -13.17 0.63
C ILE A 278 -19.67 -14.30 1.53
N ASP A 279 -18.90 -15.40 1.65
CA ASP A 279 -19.15 -16.50 2.58
C ASP A 279 -19.19 -16.06 4.06
N ARG A 280 -18.65 -14.88 4.36
CA ARG A 280 -18.65 -14.29 5.71
C ARG A 280 -19.77 -13.30 5.95
N ILE A 281 -20.65 -13.08 4.98
CA ILE A 281 -21.83 -12.22 5.16
C ILE A 281 -22.83 -12.94 6.06
N THR A 282 -23.44 -12.19 6.97
CA THR A 282 -24.43 -12.73 7.91
C THR A 282 -25.57 -13.42 7.13
N ASN A 283 -25.91 -14.64 7.53
CA ASN A 283 -26.92 -15.49 6.90
C ASN A 283 -26.63 -15.95 5.45
N TRP A 284 -25.41 -15.73 4.95
CA TRP A 284 -25.02 -16.22 3.63
C TRP A 284 -24.92 -17.74 3.60
N ARG A 285 -25.56 -18.35 2.60
CA ARG A 285 -25.44 -19.79 2.32
C ARG A 285 -24.49 -19.97 1.14
N SER A 286 -23.38 -20.66 1.37
CA SER A 286 -22.36 -20.85 0.34
C SER A 286 -22.69 -22.03 -0.57
N TYR A 287 -22.54 -21.85 -1.89
CA TYR A 287 -22.75 -22.89 -2.90
C TYR A 287 -21.46 -23.14 -3.69
N TYR A 288 -20.80 -24.26 -3.41
CA TYR A 288 -19.46 -24.54 -3.94
C TYR A 288 -19.39 -24.47 -5.49
N SER A 289 -18.44 -23.69 -5.99
CA SER A 289 -18.12 -23.50 -7.41
C SER A 289 -19.29 -22.99 -8.27
N SER A 290 -20.33 -22.44 -7.66
CA SER A 290 -21.45 -21.82 -8.36
C SER A 290 -21.09 -20.42 -8.89
N CYS A 291 -21.79 -19.97 -9.94
CA CYS A 291 -21.70 -18.57 -10.33
C CYS A 291 -22.41 -17.69 -9.28
N PHE A 292 -21.96 -16.45 -9.14
CA PHE A 292 -22.51 -15.51 -8.17
C PHE A 292 -24.02 -15.30 -8.38
N LEU A 293 -24.49 -15.18 -9.63
CA LEU A 293 -25.91 -14.94 -9.91
C LEU A 293 -26.82 -16.08 -9.40
N ASP A 294 -26.40 -17.32 -9.65
CA ASP A 294 -27.13 -18.49 -9.21
C ASP A 294 -27.05 -18.65 -7.67
N SER A 295 -25.91 -18.32 -7.05
CA SER A 295 -25.77 -18.31 -5.58
C SER A 295 -26.64 -17.22 -4.95
N PHE A 296 -26.64 -16.02 -5.51
CA PHE A 296 -27.36 -14.85 -5.01
C PHE A 296 -28.88 -15.04 -5.07
N SER A 297 -29.40 -15.62 -6.16
CA SER A 297 -30.84 -15.87 -6.31
C SER A 297 -31.41 -16.82 -5.24
N LYS A 298 -30.58 -17.73 -4.72
CA LYS A 298 -30.94 -18.73 -3.70
C LYS A 298 -30.82 -18.21 -2.26
N GLN A 299 -30.28 -17.02 -2.05
CA GLN A 299 -30.12 -16.44 -0.71
C GLN A 299 -31.47 -16.00 -0.13
N ASN A 300 -31.54 -15.94 1.21
CA ASN A 300 -32.64 -15.28 1.89
C ASN A 300 -32.50 -13.74 1.80
N GLU A 301 -33.60 -13.03 2.03
CA GLU A 301 -33.65 -11.56 1.93
C GLU A 301 -32.69 -10.84 2.89
N ILE A 302 -32.45 -11.41 4.08
CA ILE A 302 -31.51 -10.83 5.05
C ILE A 302 -30.08 -10.82 4.48
N ALA A 303 -29.64 -11.94 3.92
CA ALA A 303 -28.31 -12.07 3.33
C ALA A 303 -28.17 -11.21 2.07
N LYS A 304 -29.22 -11.11 1.25
CA LYS A 304 -29.24 -10.22 0.07
C LYS A 304 -29.08 -8.76 0.49
N ASN A 305 -29.87 -8.30 1.46
CA ASN A 305 -29.80 -6.92 1.95
C ASN A 305 -28.43 -6.58 2.57
N GLU A 306 -27.85 -7.51 3.33
CA GLU A 306 -26.50 -7.33 3.89
C GLU A 306 -25.42 -7.26 2.81
N LEU A 307 -25.51 -8.09 1.76
CA LEU A 307 -24.62 -7.99 0.60
C LEU A 307 -24.77 -6.64 -0.09
N GLU A 308 -26.01 -6.22 -0.41
CA GLU A 308 -26.29 -4.95 -1.09
C GLU A 308 -25.70 -3.76 -0.32
N LYS A 309 -25.93 -3.71 1.00
CA LYS A 309 -25.38 -2.66 1.85
C LYS A 309 -23.86 -2.59 1.76
N LYS A 310 -23.17 -3.73 1.79
CA LYS A 310 -21.71 -3.78 1.72
C LYS A 310 -21.16 -3.46 0.33
N VAL A 311 -21.83 -3.90 -0.73
CA VAL A 311 -21.48 -3.52 -2.11
C VAL A 311 -21.65 -2.00 -2.29
N TYR A 312 -22.73 -1.42 -1.76
CA TYR A 312 -22.96 0.02 -1.82
C TYR A 312 -21.86 0.84 -1.12
N GLN A 313 -21.32 0.34 0.00
CA GLN A 313 -20.15 0.95 0.63
C GLN A 313 -18.91 0.96 -0.28
N ILE A 314 -18.67 -0.13 -1.01
CA ILE A 314 -17.58 -0.19 -2.00
C ILE A 314 -17.83 0.83 -3.13
N VAL A 315 -19.07 0.98 -3.59
CA VAL A 315 -19.45 1.98 -4.61
C VAL A 315 -19.16 3.40 -4.12
N ILE A 316 -19.55 3.75 -2.88
CA ILE A 316 -19.26 5.06 -2.28
C ILE A 316 -17.74 5.31 -2.23
N GLU A 317 -16.96 4.33 -1.79
CA GLU A 317 -15.50 4.46 -1.71
C GLU A 317 -14.88 4.67 -3.10
N LEU A 318 -15.31 3.91 -4.11
CA LEU A 318 -14.84 4.09 -5.50
C LEU A 318 -15.19 5.47 -6.05
N ALA A 319 -16.40 5.98 -5.74
CA ALA A 319 -16.86 7.29 -6.16
C ALA A 319 -15.99 8.42 -5.60
N LYS A 320 -15.51 8.32 -4.35
CA LYS A 320 -14.56 9.30 -3.75
C LYS A 320 -13.27 9.44 -4.57
N TYR A 321 -12.87 8.40 -5.29
CA TYR A 321 -11.68 8.41 -6.17
C TYR A 321 -12.02 8.65 -7.65
N GLY A 322 -13.28 8.98 -7.95
CA GLY A 322 -13.76 9.33 -9.28
C GLY A 322 -14.12 8.14 -10.16
N PHE A 323 -14.41 6.98 -9.58
CA PHE A 323 -14.86 5.79 -10.33
C PHE A 323 -16.34 5.55 -10.12
N ASN A 324 -17.11 5.58 -11.22
CA ASN A 324 -18.46 5.02 -11.23
C ASN A 324 -18.33 3.49 -11.21
N SER A 325 -19.15 2.81 -10.44
CA SER A 325 -19.05 1.36 -10.28
C SER A 325 -20.41 0.75 -9.99
N GLU A 326 -20.59 -0.49 -10.43
CA GLU A 326 -21.81 -1.25 -10.21
C GLU A 326 -21.52 -2.74 -10.01
N ARG A 327 -22.46 -3.45 -9.38
CA ARG A 327 -22.38 -4.91 -9.27
C ARG A 327 -22.52 -5.55 -10.64
N VAL A 328 -21.86 -6.70 -10.86
CA VAL A 328 -21.74 -7.38 -12.16
C VAL A 328 -23.04 -7.51 -12.97
N ASP A 329 -24.18 -7.72 -12.32
CA ASP A 329 -25.52 -7.84 -12.92
C ASP A 329 -26.20 -6.49 -13.26
N ARG A 330 -25.67 -5.38 -12.75
CA ARG A 330 -26.22 -4.02 -12.92
C ARG A 330 -25.36 -3.12 -13.81
N VAL A 331 -24.21 -3.60 -14.28
CA VAL A 331 -23.34 -2.83 -15.17
C VAL A 331 -24.02 -2.66 -16.53
N THR A 332 -24.26 -1.41 -16.93
CA THR A 332 -24.84 -1.06 -18.23
C THR A 332 -23.76 -0.70 -19.24
N ASP A 333 -22.68 -0.06 -18.79
CA ASP A 333 -21.58 0.39 -19.65
C ASP A 333 -20.21 0.12 -19.00
N PHE A 334 -19.56 -0.95 -19.46
CA PHE A 334 -18.22 -1.36 -19.01
C PHE A 334 -17.10 -0.36 -19.37
N THR A 335 -17.36 0.66 -20.19
CA THR A 335 -16.39 1.75 -20.45
C THR A 335 -16.43 2.84 -19.41
N LYS A 336 -17.56 3.01 -18.71
CA LYS A 336 -17.79 4.07 -17.73
C LYS A 336 -17.87 3.54 -16.30
N GLN A 337 -18.27 2.29 -16.12
CA GLN A 337 -18.52 1.68 -14.83
C GLN A 337 -17.50 0.56 -14.54
N VAL A 338 -16.84 0.66 -13.40
CA VAL A 338 -16.03 -0.42 -12.83
C VAL A 338 -16.98 -1.53 -12.34
N CYS A 339 -16.76 -2.74 -12.83
CA CYS A 339 -17.54 -3.92 -12.45
C CYS A 339 -17.10 -4.45 -11.08
N ILE A 340 -18.04 -4.63 -10.16
CA ILE A 340 -17.86 -5.26 -8.85
C ILE A 340 -18.43 -6.66 -8.91
N VAL A 341 -17.57 -7.67 -8.77
CA VAL A 341 -17.96 -9.08 -8.72
C VAL A 341 -17.82 -9.59 -7.28
N PRO A 342 -18.92 -9.92 -6.59
CA PRO A 342 -18.85 -10.57 -5.30
C PRO A 342 -18.37 -12.02 -5.43
N ILE A 343 -17.38 -12.40 -4.63
CA ILE A 343 -16.76 -13.72 -4.71
C ILE A 343 -16.53 -14.37 -3.34
N SER A 344 -16.48 -15.70 -3.33
CA SER A 344 -15.88 -16.47 -2.24
C SER A 344 -14.68 -17.25 -2.79
N SER A 345 -13.48 -16.88 -2.35
CA SER A 345 -12.28 -17.63 -2.74
C SER A 345 -12.30 -19.05 -2.13
N VAL A 346 -12.85 -19.22 -0.93
CA VAL A 346 -12.92 -20.52 -0.24
C VAL A 346 -13.91 -21.45 -0.96
N ASN A 347 -15.10 -20.95 -1.29
CA ASN A 347 -16.15 -21.76 -1.92
C ASN A 347 -16.11 -21.71 -3.44
N LYS A 348 -15.18 -20.95 -4.04
CA LYS A 348 -15.08 -20.73 -5.50
C LYS A 348 -16.33 -20.10 -6.13
N GLU A 349 -17.13 -19.39 -5.34
CA GLU A 349 -18.29 -18.63 -5.83
C GLU A 349 -17.82 -17.37 -6.56
N GLY A 350 -18.46 -17.07 -7.70
CA GLY A 350 -18.19 -15.83 -8.47
C GLY A 350 -16.90 -15.84 -9.30
N ILE A 351 -16.13 -16.94 -9.27
CA ILE A 351 -14.89 -17.08 -10.06
C ILE A 351 -15.19 -17.07 -11.57
N GLN A 352 -16.34 -17.60 -11.97
CA GLN A 352 -16.77 -17.63 -13.37
C GLN A 352 -16.96 -16.22 -13.93
N GLU A 353 -17.64 -15.35 -13.17
CA GLU A 353 -17.87 -13.96 -13.53
C GLU A 353 -16.56 -13.16 -13.61
N ILE A 354 -15.62 -13.35 -12.67
CA ILE A 354 -14.30 -12.70 -12.74
C ILE A 354 -13.60 -13.06 -14.05
N LEU A 355 -13.50 -14.35 -14.38
CA LEU A 355 -12.83 -14.80 -15.60
C LEU A 355 -13.51 -14.26 -16.86
N LEU A 356 -14.85 -14.27 -16.88
CA LEU A 356 -15.63 -13.79 -18.01
C LEU A 356 -15.48 -12.28 -18.22
N VAL A 357 -15.61 -11.49 -17.15
CA VAL A 357 -15.46 -10.03 -17.22
C VAL A 357 -14.06 -9.66 -17.71
N LEU A 358 -13.01 -10.30 -17.18
CA LEU A 358 -11.63 -10.05 -17.64
C LEU A 358 -11.45 -10.40 -19.12
N ALA A 359 -11.89 -11.58 -19.54
CA ALA A 359 -11.76 -12.00 -20.94
C ALA A 359 -12.57 -11.08 -21.88
N GLY A 360 -13.79 -10.71 -21.48
CA GLY A 360 -14.66 -9.79 -22.20
C GLY A 360 -14.06 -8.38 -22.35
N LEU A 361 -13.53 -7.81 -21.27
CA LEU A 361 -12.84 -6.51 -21.31
C LEU A 361 -11.62 -6.55 -22.24
N ALA A 362 -10.80 -7.60 -22.14
CA ALA A 362 -9.60 -7.76 -22.96
C ALA A 362 -9.94 -7.80 -24.46
N GLN A 363 -10.86 -8.68 -24.86
CA GLN A 363 -11.17 -8.83 -26.28
C GLN A 363 -11.89 -7.62 -26.88
N LYS A 364 -12.73 -6.94 -26.09
CA LYS A 364 -13.52 -5.79 -26.58
C LYS A 364 -12.69 -4.51 -26.67
N PHE A 365 -11.79 -4.27 -25.71
CA PHE A 365 -11.14 -2.96 -25.58
C PHE A 365 -9.62 -2.99 -25.77
N LEU A 366 -8.96 -4.15 -25.68
CA LEU A 366 -7.49 -4.24 -25.69
C LEU A 366 -6.93 -4.94 -26.93
N LYS A 367 -7.76 -5.27 -27.94
CA LYS A 367 -7.34 -6.02 -29.13
C LYS A 367 -6.08 -5.47 -29.78
N ASN A 368 -6.02 -4.16 -30.02
CA ASN A 368 -4.86 -3.49 -30.62
C ASN A 368 -3.61 -3.53 -29.72
N LYS A 369 -3.77 -3.42 -28.39
CA LYS A 369 -2.68 -3.50 -27.40
C LYS A 369 -2.13 -4.94 -27.28
N LEU A 370 -2.95 -5.93 -27.59
CA LEU A 370 -2.61 -7.35 -27.50
C LEU A 370 -2.04 -7.92 -28.81
N THR A 371 -2.04 -7.17 -29.91
CA THR A 371 -1.36 -7.57 -31.15
C THR A 371 0.15 -7.60 -30.92
N LEU A 372 0.78 -8.74 -31.24
CA LEU A 372 2.22 -8.92 -31.08
C LEU A 372 3.02 -8.07 -32.07
N SER A 373 4.03 -7.37 -31.58
CA SER A 373 5.01 -6.69 -32.43
C SER A 373 6.14 -7.63 -32.87
N ARG A 374 7.00 -7.14 -33.78
CA ARG A 374 8.23 -7.86 -34.19
C ARG A 374 9.34 -7.78 -33.15
N GLU A 375 9.36 -6.72 -32.35
CA GLU A 375 10.37 -6.49 -31.33
C GLU A 375 9.96 -7.22 -30.05
N SER A 376 10.88 -7.98 -29.45
CA SER A 376 10.57 -8.67 -28.20
C SER A 376 10.83 -7.76 -27.02
N ARG A 377 9.79 -7.49 -26.22
CA ARG A 377 9.91 -6.66 -25.02
C ARG A 377 9.47 -7.40 -23.78
N GLY A 378 10.21 -7.19 -22.70
CA GLY A 378 9.89 -7.76 -21.41
C GLY A 378 10.54 -7.03 -20.26
N SER A 379 10.33 -7.57 -19.06
CA SER A 379 10.95 -7.07 -17.83
C SER A 379 11.50 -8.22 -17.01
N VAL A 380 12.62 -7.98 -16.34
CA VAL A 380 13.20 -8.90 -15.37
C VAL A 380 12.40 -8.87 -14.08
N LEU A 381 11.85 -10.01 -13.67
CA LEU A 381 11.19 -10.16 -12.38
C LEU A 381 12.21 -10.30 -11.26
N GLU A 382 13.14 -11.25 -11.40
CA GLU A 382 14.13 -11.59 -10.37
C GLU A 382 15.41 -12.13 -10.99
N ILE A 383 16.56 -11.83 -10.37
CA ILE A 383 17.84 -12.48 -10.65
C ILE A 383 18.15 -13.47 -9.52
N LYS A 384 18.51 -14.71 -9.89
CA LYS A 384 18.76 -15.79 -8.93
C LYS A 384 20.06 -16.50 -9.23
N ASP A 385 20.82 -16.83 -8.20
CA ASP A 385 21.94 -17.77 -8.31
C ASP A 385 21.44 -19.20 -8.19
N VAL A 386 21.65 -20.00 -9.23
CA VAL A 386 21.29 -21.41 -9.27
C VAL A 386 22.55 -22.25 -9.31
N LYS A 387 22.72 -23.15 -8.33
CA LYS A 387 23.89 -24.03 -8.22
C LYS A 387 24.07 -24.84 -9.51
N GLY A 388 25.27 -24.80 -10.08
CA GLY A 388 25.62 -25.51 -11.32
C GLY A 388 25.22 -24.80 -12.63
N ILE A 389 24.40 -23.75 -12.57
CA ILE A 389 23.98 -22.96 -13.75
C ILE A 389 24.56 -21.54 -13.70
N GLY A 390 24.73 -20.97 -12.51
CA GLY A 390 25.12 -19.57 -12.31
C GLY A 390 23.90 -18.67 -12.13
N LYS A 391 24.06 -17.38 -12.48
CA LYS A 391 22.95 -16.40 -12.45
C LYS A 391 21.94 -16.73 -13.54
N VAL A 392 20.66 -16.69 -13.18
CA VAL A 392 19.52 -16.82 -14.09
C VAL A 392 18.56 -15.66 -13.90
N ALA A 393 17.87 -15.28 -14.97
CA ALA A 393 16.86 -14.23 -14.95
C ALA A 393 15.47 -14.83 -15.06
N ASP A 394 14.63 -14.61 -14.06
CA ASP A 394 13.19 -14.85 -14.15
C ASP A 394 12.56 -13.61 -14.79
N ILE A 395 11.82 -13.76 -15.88
CA ILE A 395 11.30 -12.67 -16.71
C ILE A 395 9.80 -12.76 -16.95
N ILE A 396 9.19 -11.64 -17.35
CA ILE A 396 7.92 -11.60 -18.09
C ILE A 396 8.19 -11.03 -19.46
N LEU A 397 7.85 -11.78 -20.50
CA LEU A 397 7.73 -11.31 -21.87
C LEU A 397 6.31 -10.81 -22.10
N TYR A 398 6.16 -9.53 -22.41
CA TYR A 398 4.86 -8.90 -22.64
C TYR A 398 4.65 -8.46 -24.08
N ASP A 399 5.67 -8.50 -24.94
CA ASP A 399 5.49 -8.32 -26.38
C ASP A 399 6.53 -9.11 -27.18
N GLY A 400 6.17 -9.47 -28.42
CA GLY A 400 7.02 -10.20 -29.36
C GLY A 400 7.25 -11.69 -29.03
N ILE A 401 8.31 -12.24 -29.63
CA ILE A 401 8.67 -13.67 -29.59
C ILE A 401 10.16 -13.79 -29.30
N LEU A 402 10.49 -14.41 -28.17
CA LEU A 402 11.87 -14.61 -27.75
C LEU A 402 12.30 -16.05 -28.04
N LYS A 403 13.42 -16.21 -28.75
CA LYS A 403 13.98 -17.54 -29.07
C LYS A 403 15.34 -17.75 -28.44
N LYS A 404 15.71 -19.01 -28.25
CA LYS A 404 17.07 -19.41 -27.89
C LYS A 404 18.04 -18.90 -28.96
N GLY A 405 19.20 -18.41 -28.52
CA GLY A 405 20.21 -17.82 -29.38
C GLY A 405 20.05 -16.32 -29.64
N TYR A 406 18.90 -15.72 -29.34
CA TYR A 406 18.70 -14.27 -29.46
C TYR A 406 19.62 -13.51 -28.52
N SER A 407 20.00 -12.30 -28.94
CA SER A 407 20.63 -11.32 -28.07
C SER A 407 19.57 -10.64 -27.23
N ILE A 408 19.90 -10.30 -25.99
CA ILE A 408 19.02 -9.60 -25.06
C ILE A 408 19.78 -8.40 -24.50
N VAL A 409 19.16 -7.23 -24.61
CA VAL A 409 19.69 -5.95 -24.10
C VAL A 409 18.89 -5.59 -22.86
N PHE A 410 19.54 -5.54 -21.70
CA PHE A 410 18.94 -5.13 -20.44
C PHE A 410 19.19 -3.65 -20.19
N GLY A 411 18.14 -2.93 -19.82
CA GLY A 411 18.19 -1.52 -19.46
C GLY A 411 18.76 -1.29 -18.07
N GLY A 412 19.36 -0.12 -17.86
CA GLY A 412 19.90 0.29 -16.58
C GLY A 412 20.99 1.33 -16.69
N LYS A 413 21.57 1.67 -15.54
CA LYS A 413 22.70 2.61 -15.46
C LYS A 413 23.84 2.20 -16.38
N GLU A 414 24.11 0.89 -16.43
CA GLU A 414 24.98 0.28 -17.42
C GLU A 414 24.13 -0.65 -18.29
N ILE A 415 24.10 -0.40 -19.60
CA ILE A 415 23.37 -1.27 -20.53
C ILE A 415 24.13 -2.59 -20.67
N LYS A 416 23.44 -3.69 -20.39
CA LYS A 416 24.03 -5.04 -20.48
C LYS A 416 23.51 -5.77 -21.70
N VAL A 417 24.43 -6.25 -22.54
CA VAL A 417 24.10 -7.13 -23.67
C VAL A 417 24.49 -8.56 -23.30
N SER A 418 23.59 -9.50 -23.54
CA SER A 418 23.82 -10.92 -23.28
C SER A 418 23.18 -11.77 -24.38
N LYS A 419 23.53 -13.05 -24.45
CA LYS A 419 22.94 -14.03 -25.36
C LYS A 419 22.16 -15.09 -24.62
N ILE A 420 20.98 -15.44 -25.11
CA ILE A 420 20.12 -16.48 -24.52
C ILE A 420 20.68 -17.86 -24.86
N ARG A 421 21.17 -18.57 -23.85
CA ARG A 421 21.66 -19.96 -23.98
C ARG A 421 20.53 -20.97 -23.88
N ALA A 422 19.55 -20.73 -23.02
CA ALA A 422 18.39 -21.57 -22.86
C ALA A 422 17.20 -20.79 -22.29
N ILE A 423 16.00 -21.19 -22.70
CA ILE A 423 14.73 -20.73 -22.15
C ILE A 423 14.09 -21.89 -21.39
N LEU A 424 13.72 -21.64 -20.15
CA LEU A 424 13.17 -22.61 -19.23
C LEU A 424 11.73 -22.22 -18.87
N LEU A 425 10.79 -23.09 -19.16
CA LEU A 425 9.42 -23.00 -18.64
C LEU A 425 9.22 -24.04 -17.53
N PRO A 426 8.50 -23.71 -16.45
CA PRO A 426 8.08 -24.72 -15.50
C PRO A 426 7.30 -25.82 -16.21
N GLU A 427 7.61 -27.08 -15.91
CA GLU A 427 6.76 -28.19 -16.37
C GLU A 427 5.38 -28.12 -15.72
N THR A 428 4.38 -28.61 -16.45
CA THR A 428 3.05 -28.88 -15.93
C THR A 428 3.14 -30.09 -15.01
N VAL A 429 3.48 -29.84 -13.74
CA VAL A 429 3.75 -30.92 -12.79
C VAL A 429 2.44 -31.68 -12.48
N GLN A 430 2.33 -32.90 -13.04
CA GLN A 430 1.26 -33.86 -12.73
C GLN A 430 1.32 -34.35 -11.27
N ASP A 431 2.50 -34.29 -10.64
CA ASP A 431 2.75 -34.82 -9.30
C ASP A 431 3.77 -33.99 -8.47
N ILE A 432 3.30 -33.43 -7.36
CA ILE A 432 4.00 -32.48 -6.48
C ILE A 432 5.20 -33.12 -5.74
N ARG A 433 5.40 -34.43 -5.91
CA ARG A 433 6.52 -35.21 -5.37
C ARG A 433 7.87 -34.82 -6.00
N VAL A 434 7.88 -34.33 -7.24
CA VAL A 434 9.08 -34.00 -8.01
C VAL A 434 9.51 -32.55 -7.75
N GLU A 435 10.83 -32.26 -7.69
CA GLU A 435 11.34 -30.89 -7.76
C GLU A 435 10.77 -30.17 -9.00
N LYS A 436 10.68 -28.82 -9.00
CA LYS A 436 10.25 -28.07 -10.18
C LYS A 436 11.18 -28.42 -11.35
N LYS A 437 10.76 -29.36 -12.18
CA LYS A 437 11.41 -29.66 -13.45
C LYS A 437 11.09 -28.50 -14.39
N PHE A 438 12.13 -27.99 -15.01
CA PHE A 438 12.00 -27.00 -16.05
C PHE A 438 12.15 -27.71 -17.39
N LYS A 439 11.23 -27.47 -18.31
CA LYS A 439 11.39 -27.89 -19.69
C LYS A 439 12.18 -26.82 -20.44
N HIS A 440 13.15 -27.28 -21.22
CA HIS A 440 13.81 -26.44 -22.20
C HIS A 440 12.84 -26.21 -23.37
N VAL A 441 12.72 -24.96 -23.80
CA VAL A 441 11.95 -24.58 -24.98
C VAL A 441 12.83 -23.76 -25.92
N GLU A 442 12.58 -23.90 -27.22
CA GLU A 442 13.30 -23.16 -28.25
C GLU A 442 12.77 -21.73 -28.41
N GLU A 443 11.48 -21.52 -28.15
CA GLU A 443 10.84 -20.21 -28.20
C GLU A 443 9.75 -20.01 -27.15
N ILE A 444 9.50 -18.75 -26.81
CA ILE A 444 8.34 -18.30 -26.04
C ILE A 444 7.67 -17.13 -26.77
N VAL A 445 6.34 -17.11 -26.72
CA VAL A 445 5.51 -16.06 -27.32
C VAL A 445 4.89 -15.27 -26.17
N ALA A 446 4.86 -13.94 -26.26
CA ALA A 446 4.17 -13.14 -25.26
C ALA A 446 2.68 -13.50 -25.23
N SER A 447 2.00 -13.48 -24.08
CA SER A 447 2.51 -13.14 -22.75
C SER A 447 3.03 -14.40 -22.06
N ALA A 448 4.28 -14.38 -21.58
CA ALA A 448 4.90 -15.55 -20.95
C ALA A 448 5.83 -15.17 -19.80
N GLY A 449 5.72 -15.88 -18.68
CA GLY A 449 6.75 -15.89 -17.64
C GLY A 449 7.74 -17.03 -17.87
N ALA A 450 9.03 -16.74 -17.96
CA ALA A 450 10.07 -17.73 -18.26
C ALA A 450 11.33 -17.49 -17.44
N ARG A 451 12.18 -18.50 -17.35
CA ARG A 451 13.53 -18.37 -16.83
C ARG A 451 14.52 -18.40 -17.98
N LEU A 452 15.39 -17.39 -18.04
CA LEU A 452 16.45 -17.29 -19.02
C LEU A 452 17.79 -17.67 -18.39
N ILE A 453 18.53 -18.53 -19.09
CA ILE A 453 19.95 -18.72 -18.87
C ILE A 453 20.68 -17.92 -19.95
N CYS A 454 21.49 -16.98 -19.49
CA CYS A 454 22.17 -15.98 -20.30
C CYS A 454 23.68 -16.13 -20.17
N THR A 455 24.45 -15.59 -21.13
CA THR A 455 25.92 -15.57 -21.04
C THR A 455 26.43 -14.73 -19.87
N ASP A 456 25.78 -13.60 -19.59
CA ASP A 456 26.17 -12.67 -18.53
C ASP A 456 24.96 -11.90 -18.00
N LEU A 457 24.80 -11.88 -16.67
CA LEU A 457 23.72 -11.18 -15.96
C LEU A 457 24.26 -10.35 -14.79
N GLU A 458 25.55 -10.01 -14.80
CA GLU A 458 26.10 -9.08 -13.81
C GLU A 458 25.51 -7.68 -14.01
N ASN A 459 25.29 -6.98 -12.89
CA ASN A 459 24.66 -5.66 -12.83
C ASN A 459 23.23 -5.56 -13.39
N VAL A 460 22.64 -6.65 -13.90
CA VAL A 460 21.20 -6.73 -14.20
C VAL A 460 20.44 -6.77 -12.88
N TYR A 461 19.43 -5.92 -12.75
CA TYR A 461 18.65 -5.79 -11.53
C TYR A 461 17.15 -6.07 -11.78
N PRO A 462 16.41 -6.52 -10.75
CA PRO A 462 14.97 -6.69 -10.84
C PRO A 462 14.23 -5.43 -11.27
N GLY A 463 13.30 -5.58 -12.21
CA GLY A 463 12.47 -4.50 -12.74
C GLY A 463 13.06 -3.76 -13.94
N CYS A 464 14.29 -4.06 -14.37
CA CYS A 464 14.79 -3.52 -15.63
C CYS A 464 13.98 -4.04 -16.82
N SER A 465 13.74 -3.16 -17.79
CA SER A 465 13.21 -3.52 -19.11
C SER A 465 14.29 -4.22 -19.93
N PHE A 466 13.88 -5.07 -20.86
CA PHE A 466 14.79 -5.63 -21.85
C PHE A 466 14.17 -5.65 -23.24
N ILE A 467 15.04 -5.63 -24.25
CA ILE A 467 14.71 -5.83 -25.65
C ILE A 467 15.43 -7.10 -26.15
N GLY A 468 14.67 -8.04 -26.69
CA GLY A 468 15.18 -9.23 -27.36
C GLY A 468 15.35 -8.97 -28.85
N LEU A 469 16.51 -9.36 -29.38
CA LEU A 469 16.96 -9.11 -30.74
C LEU A 469 17.31 -10.42 -31.43
N GLU A 470 16.74 -10.63 -32.61
CA GLU A 470 17.06 -11.78 -33.47
C GLU A 470 18.47 -11.65 -34.08
N ASP A 471 18.85 -10.44 -34.49
CA ASP A 471 20.17 -10.11 -35.02
C ASP A 471 20.76 -8.83 -34.39
N GLU A 472 22.03 -8.57 -34.63
CA GLU A 472 22.74 -7.42 -34.05
C GLU A 472 22.44 -6.09 -34.78
N LYS A 473 21.67 -6.08 -35.88
CA LYS A 473 21.44 -4.86 -36.68
C LYS A 473 20.77 -3.75 -35.88
N ASN A 474 19.90 -4.12 -34.94
CA ASN A 474 19.16 -3.19 -34.09
C ASN A 474 19.78 -3.00 -32.70
N LEU A 475 21.00 -3.50 -32.46
CA LEU A 475 21.63 -3.48 -31.15
C LEU A 475 21.80 -2.07 -30.59
N GLU A 476 22.37 -1.15 -31.38
CA GLU A 476 22.62 0.23 -30.94
C GLU A 476 21.32 1.00 -30.69
N LYS A 477 20.31 0.80 -31.56
CA LYS A 477 18.98 1.38 -31.36
C LYS A 477 18.32 0.90 -30.06
N ALA A 478 18.47 -0.39 -29.73
CA ALA A 478 17.92 -0.95 -28.51
C ALA A 478 18.63 -0.40 -27.26
N LYS A 479 19.97 -0.29 -27.30
CA LYS A 479 20.75 0.34 -26.23
C LYS A 479 20.35 1.80 -25.99
N GLU A 480 20.22 2.58 -27.06
CA GLU A 480 19.81 3.99 -26.98
C GLU A 480 18.40 4.14 -26.40
N THR A 481 17.47 3.31 -26.86
CA THR A 481 16.07 3.31 -26.38
C THR A 481 16.02 3.03 -24.88
N LEU A 482 16.65 1.96 -24.40
CA LEU A 482 16.65 1.59 -22.99
C LEU A 482 17.43 2.58 -22.11
N LYS A 483 18.47 3.22 -22.65
CA LYS A 483 19.21 4.26 -21.95
C LYS A 483 18.36 5.51 -21.75
N LYS A 484 17.62 5.94 -22.78
CA LYS A 484 16.65 7.05 -22.67
C LYS A 484 15.55 6.75 -21.64
N GLU A 485 14.96 5.56 -21.69
CA GLU A 485 13.96 5.12 -20.69
C GLU A 485 14.51 5.19 -19.25
N PHE A 486 15.79 4.89 -19.05
CA PHE A 486 16.43 5.00 -17.74
C PHE A 486 16.66 6.47 -17.33
N GLU A 487 17.24 7.29 -18.20
CA GLU A 487 17.56 8.70 -17.94
C GLU A 487 16.33 9.59 -17.72
N GLU A 488 15.19 9.26 -18.31
CA GLU A 488 13.91 9.94 -18.04
C GLU A 488 13.44 9.76 -16.59
N ILE A 489 13.78 8.63 -15.97
CA ILE A 489 13.35 8.28 -14.62
C ILE A 489 14.42 8.65 -13.59
N THR A 490 15.70 8.40 -13.89
CA THR A 490 16.83 8.75 -13.03
C THR A 490 17.49 10.03 -13.51
N PHE A 491 17.35 11.10 -12.74
CA PHE A 491 17.85 12.42 -13.12
C PHE A 491 18.37 13.18 -11.90
N SER A 492 19.20 14.18 -12.17
CA SER A 492 19.54 15.25 -11.23
C SER A 492 19.35 16.58 -11.94
N LYS A 493 18.48 17.43 -11.39
CA LYS A 493 18.10 18.75 -11.92
C LYS A 493 18.79 19.84 -11.10
N ASP A 494 19.13 20.94 -11.76
CA ASP A 494 19.65 22.15 -11.11
C ASP A 494 18.51 23.04 -10.60
N ILE A 495 17.73 22.51 -9.65
CA ILE A 495 16.62 23.20 -9.01
C ILE A 495 16.59 22.90 -7.52
N GLU A 496 15.97 23.78 -6.73
CA GLU A 496 15.62 23.45 -5.36
C GLU A 496 14.45 22.44 -5.32
N GLY A 497 14.69 21.29 -4.71
CA GLY A 497 13.71 20.23 -4.57
C GLY A 497 14.21 19.13 -3.64
N ILE A 498 13.35 18.17 -3.38
CA ILE A 498 13.68 17.01 -2.55
C ILE A 498 14.47 15.97 -3.34
N ILE A 499 15.22 15.12 -2.64
CA ILE A 499 15.85 13.93 -3.22
C ILE A 499 14.96 12.72 -2.95
N ILE A 500 14.75 11.89 -3.97
CA ILE A 500 13.97 10.66 -3.87
C ILE A 500 14.81 9.47 -4.31
N LEU A 501 14.78 8.41 -3.49
CA LEU A 501 15.54 7.20 -3.73
C LEU A 501 14.68 5.98 -3.51
N ALA A 502 14.86 4.97 -4.36
CA ALA A 502 14.09 3.72 -4.29
C ALA A 502 14.95 2.48 -4.51
N ASP A 503 14.39 1.31 -4.20
CA ASP A 503 15.04 0.01 -4.41
C ASP A 503 15.04 -0.44 -5.88
N THR A 504 14.04 -0.03 -6.67
CA THR A 504 13.92 -0.38 -8.10
C THR A 504 13.50 0.80 -8.98
N LEU A 505 13.75 0.70 -10.28
CA LEU A 505 13.38 1.72 -11.26
C LEU A 505 11.87 1.96 -11.32
N GLY A 506 11.06 0.89 -11.37
CA GLY A 506 9.60 1.03 -11.41
C GLY A 506 9.02 1.64 -10.13
N SER A 507 9.64 1.42 -8.97
CA SER A 507 9.24 2.10 -7.74
C SER A 507 9.58 3.58 -7.70
N LEU A 508 10.71 3.94 -8.32
CA LEU A 508 11.17 5.31 -8.49
C LEU A 508 10.24 6.07 -9.44
N GLU A 509 9.93 5.48 -10.60
CA GLU A 509 9.04 6.06 -11.62
C GLU A 509 7.66 6.41 -11.03
N ALA A 510 7.06 5.48 -10.29
CA ALA A 510 5.78 5.73 -9.65
C ALA A 510 5.86 6.85 -8.61
N LEU A 511 6.96 6.92 -7.84
CA LEU A 511 7.15 7.96 -6.84
C LEU A 511 7.34 9.33 -7.50
N VAL A 512 8.13 9.41 -8.58
CA VAL A 512 8.31 10.62 -9.40
C VAL A 512 6.95 11.13 -9.87
N LYS A 513 6.18 10.29 -10.58
CA LYS A 513 4.88 10.69 -11.14
C LYS A 513 3.91 11.21 -10.09
N ILE A 514 3.80 10.53 -8.95
CA ILE A 514 2.88 10.95 -7.88
C ILE A 514 3.32 12.28 -7.27
N LEU A 515 4.62 12.48 -7.04
CA LEU A 515 5.14 13.74 -6.50
C LEU A 515 4.96 14.90 -7.50
N GLU A 516 5.11 14.65 -8.80
CA GLU A 516 4.84 15.62 -9.85
C GLU A 516 3.36 16.00 -9.93
N GLU A 517 2.44 15.03 -9.83
CA GLU A 517 0.98 15.30 -9.73
C GLU A 517 0.63 16.16 -8.50
N GLU A 518 1.34 15.95 -7.39
CA GLU A 518 1.21 16.72 -6.15
C GLU A 518 1.99 18.06 -6.19
N LYS A 519 2.60 18.41 -7.34
CA LYS A 519 3.39 19.63 -7.55
C LYS A 519 4.58 19.80 -6.59
N ILE A 520 5.17 18.68 -6.16
CA ILE A 520 6.35 18.68 -5.31
C ILE A 520 7.60 18.70 -6.20
N SER A 521 8.48 19.68 -5.99
CA SER A 521 9.73 19.81 -6.75
C SER A 521 10.72 18.70 -6.40
N ILE A 522 11.15 17.93 -7.41
CA ILE A 522 12.13 16.86 -7.27
C ILE A 522 13.46 17.33 -7.85
N LYS A 523 14.48 17.42 -7.00
CA LYS A 523 15.85 17.72 -7.44
C LYS A 523 16.50 16.50 -8.07
N LYS A 524 16.48 15.37 -7.35
CA LYS A 524 17.17 14.14 -7.77
C LYS A 524 16.28 12.93 -7.56
N ALA A 525 16.28 12.04 -8.54
CA ALA A 525 15.65 10.74 -8.50
C ALA A 525 16.68 9.67 -8.87
N ASP A 526 16.97 8.73 -7.97
CA ASP A 526 17.97 7.67 -8.24
C ASP A 526 17.64 6.35 -7.50
N ILE A 527 18.35 5.28 -7.84
CA ILE A 527 18.21 3.95 -7.22
C ILE A 527 19.32 3.74 -6.19
N GLY A 528 18.96 3.18 -5.04
CA GLY A 528 19.90 2.82 -3.98
C GLY A 528 19.97 3.82 -2.84
N LEU A 529 20.95 3.66 -1.95
CA LEU A 529 21.10 4.50 -0.76
C LEU A 529 21.73 5.87 -1.09
N PRO A 530 21.42 6.91 -0.29
CA PRO A 530 21.99 8.23 -0.50
C PRO A 530 23.50 8.19 -0.25
N LYS A 531 24.22 8.95 -1.06
CA LYS A 531 25.67 9.14 -0.99
C LYS A 531 26.00 10.47 -0.32
N LYS A 532 27.27 10.66 0.04
CA LYS A 532 27.73 11.91 0.67
C LYS A 532 27.40 13.15 -0.19
N GLU A 533 27.48 13.02 -1.51
CA GLU A 533 27.18 14.10 -2.44
C GLU A 533 25.72 14.58 -2.32
N ASP A 534 24.78 13.67 -2.05
CA ASP A 534 23.35 13.99 -1.89
C ASP A 534 23.10 14.93 -0.70
N PHE A 535 23.85 14.75 0.40
CA PHE A 535 23.73 15.59 1.59
C PHE A 535 24.35 16.98 1.37
N ILE A 536 25.49 17.03 0.66
CA ILE A 536 26.17 18.28 0.31
C ILE A 536 25.26 19.12 -0.59
N GLU A 537 24.63 18.50 -1.59
CA GLU A 537 23.70 19.17 -2.50
C GLU A 537 22.50 19.82 -1.78
N LEU A 538 22.07 19.27 -0.63
CA LEU A 538 20.96 19.79 0.17
C LEU A 538 21.39 20.79 1.25
N GLN A 539 22.69 20.96 1.52
CA GLN A 539 23.19 21.71 2.67
C GLN A 539 22.68 23.16 2.73
N ASN A 540 22.50 23.81 1.58
CA ASN A 540 22.10 25.21 1.48
C ASN A 540 20.59 25.41 1.21
N PHE A 541 19.79 24.33 1.19
CA PHE A 541 18.37 24.43 0.88
C PHE A 541 17.57 24.89 2.10
N LYS A 542 16.35 25.40 1.87
CA LYS A 542 15.42 25.70 2.97
C LYS A 542 14.98 24.41 3.69
N LYS A 543 14.61 24.52 4.97
CA LYS A 543 14.23 23.37 5.82
C LYS A 543 13.13 22.50 5.23
N ASP A 544 12.19 23.10 4.52
CA ASP A 544 11.08 22.41 3.84
C ASP A 544 11.55 21.53 2.67
N LYS A 545 12.70 21.84 2.07
CA LYS A 545 13.30 21.11 0.94
C LYS A 545 14.55 20.31 1.29
N LYS A 546 15.10 20.45 2.50
CA LYS A 546 16.19 19.61 3.04
C LYS A 546 15.70 18.20 3.40
N VAL A 547 15.20 17.48 2.40
CA VAL A 547 14.50 16.21 2.61
C VAL A 547 14.96 15.15 1.62
N ILE A 548 15.16 13.93 2.14
CA ILE A 548 15.38 12.71 1.36
C ILE A 548 14.22 11.74 1.63
N LEU A 549 13.54 11.29 0.57
CA LEU A 549 12.53 10.23 0.65
C LEU A 549 13.14 8.89 0.22
N LEU A 550 13.12 7.91 1.12
CA LEU A 550 13.62 6.56 0.89
C LEU A 550 12.46 5.58 0.77
N PHE A 551 12.23 5.09 -0.44
CA PHE A 551 11.18 4.12 -0.73
C PHE A 551 11.74 2.69 -0.71
N ASN A 552 11.22 1.87 0.20
CA ASN A 552 11.60 0.46 0.38
C ASN A 552 13.11 0.22 0.58
N LEU A 553 13.80 1.18 1.19
CA LEU A 553 15.23 1.14 1.52
C LEU A 553 15.43 1.26 3.02
N GLU A 554 16.41 0.53 3.56
CA GLU A 554 16.85 0.62 4.94
C GLU A 554 18.14 1.43 5.03
N THR A 555 18.24 2.33 6.01
CA THR A 555 19.41 3.18 6.23
C THR A 555 20.52 2.44 7.00
N ASN A 556 21.77 2.83 6.77
CA ASN A 556 22.93 2.38 7.54
C ASN A 556 23.41 3.49 8.50
N GLU A 557 24.35 3.18 9.40
CA GLU A 557 24.85 4.13 10.41
C GLU A 557 25.49 5.37 9.77
N GLU A 558 26.16 5.20 8.63
CA GLU A 558 26.79 6.29 7.89
C GLU A 558 25.76 7.30 7.37
N VAL A 559 24.68 6.83 6.75
CA VAL A 559 23.57 7.66 6.25
C VAL A 559 22.88 8.42 7.38
N GLU A 560 22.62 7.77 8.52
CA GLU A 560 22.01 8.43 9.70
C GLU A 560 22.95 9.45 10.36
N ARG A 561 24.27 9.25 10.26
CA ARG A 561 25.26 10.24 10.67
C ARG A 561 25.26 11.44 9.74
N LEU A 562 25.35 11.23 8.43
CA LEU A 562 25.33 12.30 7.43
C LEU A 562 24.04 13.14 7.53
N ALA A 563 22.90 12.49 7.75
CA ALA A 563 21.62 13.19 7.95
C ALA A 563 21.66 14.17 9.14
N ARG A 564 22.31 13.79 10.24
CA ARG A 564 22.49 14.66 11.41
C ARG A 564 23.52 15.77 11.15
N ASP A 565 24.65 15.42 10.54
CA ASP A 565 25.74 16.37 10.29
C ASP A 565 25.32 17.49 9.32
N PHE A 566 24.44 17.19 8.35
CA PHE A 566 23.96 18.15 7.35
C PHE A 566 22.54 18.72 7.64
N ASP A 567 21.93 18.35 8.77
CA ASP A 567 20.54 18.71 9.14
C ASP A 567 19.52 18.39 8.02
N VAL A 568 19.60 17.16 7.49
CA VAL A 568 18.72 16.67 6.41
C VAL A 568 17.70 15.70 6.99
N LYS A 569 16.42 15.93 6.69
CA LYS A 569 15.35 15.05 7.16
C LYS A 569 15.18 13.86 6.23
N ILE A 570 15.30 12.65 6.78
CA ILE A 570 15.02 11.40 6.05
C ILE A 570 13.63 10.88 6.40
N PHE A 571 12.81 10.60 5.38
CA PHE A 571 11.58 9.82 5.52
C PHE A 571 11.76 8.46 4.85
N LYS A 572 11.38 7.39 5.54
CA LYS A 572 11.46 6.03 5.01
C LYS A 572 10.14 5.30 5.16
N SER A 573 9.72 4.61 4.10
CA SER A 573 8.53 3.77 4.10
C SER A 573 8.60 2.77 2.97
N ASN A 574 7.87 1.67 3.13
CA ASN A 574 7.55 0.76 2.05
C ASN A 574 6.22 1.10 1.36
N ILE A 575 5.54 2.19 1.75
CA ILE A 575 4.27 2.65 1.16
C ILE A 575 4.47 4.10 0.66
N ILE A 576 4.21 4.37 -0.65
CA ILE A 576 4.45 5.72 -1.23
C ILE A 576 3.61 6.76 -0.52
N TYR A 577 2.31 6.54 -0.39
CA TYR A 577 1.42 7.58 0.12
C TYR A 577 1.73 7.95 1.56
N LYS A 578 2.22 7.00 2.34
CA LYS A 578 2.73 7.28 3.69
C LYS A 578 3.96 8.19 3.66
N LEU A 579 4.93 7.97 2.75
CA LEU A 579 6.06 8.91 2.59
C LEU A 579 5.59 10.32 2.29
N ILE A 580 4.63 10.44 1.37
CA ILE A 580 4.10 11.74 0.94
C ILE A 580 3.32 12.40 2.08
N GLU A 581 2.51 11.63 2.82
CA GLU A 581 1.78 12.09 3.99
C GLU A 581 2.74 12.55 5.10
N ASP A 582 3.75 11.74 5.43
CA ASP A 582 4.77 12.09 6.42
C ASP A 582 5.53 13.37 6.01
N TYR A 583 5.83 13.53 4.72
CA TYR A 583 6.43 14.74 4.17
C TYR A 583 5.48 15.96 4.26
N LYS A 584 4.21 15.82 3.87
CA LYS A 584 3.21 16.90 3.97
C LYS A 584 3.00 17.33 5.43
N ASN A 585 2.90 16.39 6.35
CA ASN A 585 2.80 16.66 7.78
C ASN A 585 4.02 17.43 8.30
N PHE A 586 5.21 17.12 7.79
CA PHE A 586 6.43 17.86 8.09
C PHE A 586 6.40 19.29 7.55
N LEU A 587 5.94 19.50 6.31
CA LEU A 587 5.76 20.84 5.74
C LEU A 587 4.78 21.68 6.57
N GLU A 588 3.66 21.10 6.99
CA GLU A 588 2.69 21.79 7.87
C GLU A 588 3.31 22.17 9.21
N LYS A 589 4.16 21.30 9.76
CA LYS A 589 4.87 21.57 11.02
C LYS A 589 5.84 22.74 10.86
N ILE A 590 6.67 22.75 9.82
CA ILE A 590 7.59 23.86 9.52
C ILE A 590 6.81 25.16 9.37
N LYS A 591 5.72 25.14 8.59
CA LYS A 591 4.89 26.32 8.37
C LYS A 591 4.32 26.86 9.69
N LYS A 592 3.86 25.98 10.59
CA LYS A 592 3.37 26.38 11.93
C LYS A 592 4.49 26.96 12.79
N GLU A 593 5.69 26.39 12.76
CA GLU A 593 6.87 26.90 13.47
C GLU A 593 7.24 28.31 12.97
N GLU A 594 7.31 28.52 11.65
CA GLU A 594 7.57 29.85 11.05
C GLU A 594 6.49 30.88 11.41
N ILE A 595 5.21 30.51 11.36
CA ILE A 595 4.11 31.39 11.76
C ILE A 595 4.24 31.79 13.23
N ASN A 596 4.54 30.83 14.12
CA ASN A 596 4.69 31.10 15.55
C ASN A 596 5.90 31.98 15.85
N GLU A 597 7.02 31.80 15.13
CA GLU A 597 8.19 32.69 15.23
C GLU A 597 7.84 34.12 14.81
N ILE A 598 7.14 34.29 13.69
CA ILE A 598 6.69 35.61 13.22
C ILE A 598 5.77 36.26 14.26
N LEU A 599 4.73 35.55 14.71
CA LEU A 599 3.77 36.03 15.71
C LEU A 599 4.44 36.39 17.04
N SER A 600 5.49 35.65 17.43
CA SER A 600 6.27 35.92 18.63
C SER A 600 7.24 37.09 18.46
N SER A 601 7.63 37.43 17.23
CA SER A 601 8.54 38.55 16.95
C SER A 601 7.86 39.91 16.82
N ILE A 602 6.57 39.94 16.50
CA ILE A 602 5.81 41.18 16.25
C ILE A 602 5.11 41.70 17.52
N ASN A 603 4.89 43.01 17.56
CA ASN A 603 3.92 43.61 18.48
C ASN A 603 2.52 43.43 17.92
N ARG A 604 1.60 42.91 18.73
CA ARG A 604 0.23 42.60 18.33
C ARG A 604 -0.73 43.75 18.65
N ALA A 605 -1.81 43.84 17.87
CA ALA A 605 -2.77 44.93 17.98
C ALA A 605 -3.70 44.71 19.18
N ALA A 606 -3.80 45.70 20.07
CA ALA A 606 -4.74 45.68 21.17
C ALA A 606 -5.32 47.07 21.43
N LYS A 607 -6.58 47.06 21.84
CA LYS A 607 -7.35 48.21 22.34
C LYS A 607 -7.69 47.93 23.78
N ILE A 608 -7.21 48.77 24.69
CA ILE A 608 -7.35 48.57 26.14
C ILE A 608 -8.04 49.77 26.77
N LYS A 609 -8.69 49.55 27.90
CA LYS A 609 -9.35 50.59 28.69
C LYS A 609 -8.77 50.61 30.11
N VAL A 610 -8.41 51.79 30.60
CA VAL A 610 -7.99 51.98 31.99
C VAL A 610 -9.21 51.89 32.90
N LEU A 611 -9.18 51.01 33.89
CA LEU A 611 -10.30 50.78 34.80
C LEU A 611 -10.37 51.86 35.89
N LYS A 612 -11.56 52.41 36.10
CA LYS A 612 -11.83 53.33 37.22
C LYS A 612 -11.49 52.71 38.58
N GLY A 613 -10.84 53.47 39.45
CA GLY A 613 -10.47 53.08 40.82
C GLY A 613 -9.31 52.09 40.91
N CYS A 614 -8.71 51.68 39.79
CA CYS A 614 -7.67 50.64 39.74
C CYS A 614 -6.27 51.22 39.48
N ILE A 615 -5.83 52.18 40.29
CA ILE A 615 -4.52 52.83 40.16
C ILE A 615 -3.65 52.43 41.34
N PHE A 616 -2.67 51.58 41.08
CA PHE A 616 -1.79 51.03 42.11
C PHE A 616 -0.54 51.88 42.30
N ARG A 617 -0.07 52.56 41.24
CA ARG A 617 1.09 53.45 41.29
C ARG A 617 1.00 54.52 40.21
N LYS A 618 1.22 55.79 40.58
CA LYS A 618 1.05 56.93 39.66
C LYS A 618 2.21 57.13 38.66
N SER A 619 3.44 56.71 38.98
CA SER A 619 4.61 56.83 38.09
C SER A 619 5.80 55.97 38.55
N ASN A 620 6.78 55.79 37.65
CA ASN A 620 8.08 55.12 37.86
C ASN A 620 8.07 53.69 38.44
N PRO A 621 7.46 52.69 37.78
CA PRO A 621 6.58 52.78 36.62
C PRO A 621 5.13 53.04 37.05
N CYS A 622 4.31 53.58 36.15
CA CYS A 622 2.88 53.72 36.40
C CYS A 622 2.22 52.33 36.37
N ILE A 623 1.43 51.98 37.39
CA ILE A 623 0.77 50.68 37.49
C ILE A 623 -0.73 50.90 37.58
N VAL A 624 -1.45 50.43 36.56
CA VAL A 624 -2.90 50.59 36.42
C VAL A 624 -3.57 49.27 36.05
N GLY A 625 -4.78 49.06 36.55
CA GLY A 625 -5.67 48.00 36.10
C GLY A 625 -6.31 48.39 34.78
N ILE A 626 -6.29 47.47 33.82
CA ILE A 626 -6.87 47.66 32.49
C ILE A 626 -7.78 46.49 32.14
N GLU A 627 -8.69 46.73 31.20
CA GLU A 627 -9.43 45.71 30.48
C GLU A 627 -9.01 45.73 29.02
N VAL A 628 -8.68 44.55 28.47
CA VAL A 628 -8.42 44.42 27.04
C VAL A 628 -9.76 44.37 26.31
N ILE A 629 -10.17 45.47 25.69
CA ILE A 629 -11.46 45.57 24.98
C ILE A 629 -11.46 44.66 23.75
N LYS A 630 -10.35 44.68 22.98
CA LYS A 630 -10.19 43.90 21.75
C LYS A 630 -8.70 43.63 21.50
N GLY A 631 -8.41 42.46 20.94
CA GLY A 631 -7.10 42.11 20.39
C GLY A 631 -6.19 41.34 21.36
N TYR A 632 -4.88 41.46 21.15
CA TYR A 632 -3.87 40.70 21.88
C TYR A 632 -2.77 41.63 22.40
N LEU A 633 -2.79 41.89 23.71
CA LEU A 633 -1.83 42.74 24.38
C LEU A 633 -0.59 41.92 24.76
N LYS A 634 0.60 42.42 24.41
CA LYS A 634 1.87 41.75 24.69
C LYS A 634 2.76 42.61 25.57
N LYS A 635 3.51 41.97 26.46
CA LYS A 635 4.58 42.61 27.24
C LYS A 635 5.60 43.24 26.29
N GLY A 636 6.03 44.46 26.61
CA GLY A 636 6.94 45.24 25.75
C GLY A 636 6.25 46.11 24.69
N SER A 637 4.93 46.00 24.49
CA SER A 637 4.20 46.85 23.56
C SER A 637 4.22 48.32 23.99
N LEU A 638 4.33 49.24 23.02
CA LEU A 638 4.20 50.68 23.22
C LEU A 638 2.73 51.09 23.10
N LEU A 639 2.25 51.95 23.98
CA LEU A 639 0.87 52.41 24.02
C LEU A 639 0.73 53.86 23.54
N LYS A 640 -0.36 54.16 22.83
CA LYS A 640 -0.77 55.49 22.41
C LYS A 640 -2.24 55.74 22.73
N ARG A 641 -2.62 57.01 22.86
CA ARG A 641 -4.02 57.44 22.93
C ARG A 641 -4.61 57.55 21.51
N LYS A 642 -5.93 57.74 21.43
CA LYS A 642 -6.65 57.97 20.16
C LYS A 642 -6.15 59.21 19.41
N ASP A 643 -5.65 60.23 20.11
CA ASP A 643 -5.07 61.45 19.53
C ASP A 643 -3.62 61.26 19.00
N GLY A 644 -3.08 60.04 19.07
CA GLY A 644 -1.75 59.70 18.58
C GLY A 644 -0.62 59.92 19.60
N LYS A 645 -0.88 60.53 20.77
CA LYS A 645 0.15 60.76 21.78
C LYS A 645 0.59 59.45 22.44
N ILE A 646 1.90 59.26 22.55
CA ILE A 646 2.52 58.11 23.21
C ILE A 646 2.32 58.22 24.72
N VAL A 647 1.91 57.10 25.34
CA VAL A 647 1.72 56.98 26.78
C VAL A 647 2.95 56.39 27.44
N GLY A 648 3.53 55.33 26.87
CA GLY A 648 4.68 54.63 27.41
C GLY A 648 4.73 53.16 27.00
N LYS A 649 5.76 52.44 27.44
CA LYS A 649 6.01 51.04 27.10
C LYS A 649 5.59 50.11 28.24
N ILE A 650 4.93 49.00 27.93
CA ILE A 650 4.54 48.00 28.94
C ILE A 650 5.79 47.24 29.41
N LEU A 651 6.12 47.38 30.69
CA LEU A 651 7.20 46.65 31.36
C LEU A 651 6.76 45.29 31.86
N ASP A 652 5.54 45.16 32.38
CA ASP A 652 5.03 43.90 32.91
C ASP A 652 3.49 43.85 32.82
N ILE A 653 2.94 42.65 32.72
CA ILE A 653 1.51 42.38 32.75
C ILE A 653 1.27 41.35 33.86
N GLN A 654 0.33 41.61 34.76
CA GLN A 654 0.07 40.76 35.92
C GLN A 654 -1.40 40.38 36.03
N VAL A 655 -1.64 39.10 36.27
CA VAL A 655 -2.95 38.53 36.59
C VAL A 655 -2.86 38.00 38.02
N GLU A 656 -3.66 38.57 38.92
CA GLU A 656 -3.66 38.18 40.36
C GLU A 656 -2.24 38.16 40.98
N GLY A 657 -1.40 39.14 40.61
CA GLY A 657 -0.03 39.28 41.12
C GLY A 657 1.01 38.36 40.46
N LYS A 658 0.64 37.54 39.47
CA LYS A 658 1.58 36.71 38.70
C LYS A 658 1.84 37.33 37.32
N SER A 659 3.12 37.49 36.97
CA SER A 659 3.51 38.01 35.66
C SER A 659 3.14 37.06 34.52
N THR A 660 2.69 37.64 33.41
CA THR A 660 2.37 36.96 32.14
C THR A 660 2.97 37.76 30.98
N ASP A 661 3.24 37.09 29.87
CA ASP A 661 3.78 37.72 28.66
C ASP A 661 2.69 38.39 27.80
N PHE A 662 1.41 38.08 28.05
CA PHE A 662 0.30 38.60 27.25
C PHE A 662 -1.04 38.62 28.00
N ALA A 663 -2.00 39.37 27.44
CA ALA A 663 -3.41 39.39 27.80
C ALA A 663 -4.29 39.47 26.53
N LYS A 664 -5.49 38.87 26.56
CA LYS A 664 -6.42 38.75 25.42
C LYS A 664 -7.70 39.54 25.68
N THR A 665 -8.53 39.72 24.64
CA THR A 665 -9.88 40.29 24.73
C THR A 665 -10.65 39.78 25.97
N ASN A 666 -11.24 40.73 26.71
CA ASN A 666 -11.95 40.59 27.99
C ASN A 666 -11.09 40.29 29.23
N ASP A 667 -9.77 40.10 29.10
CA ASP A 667 -8.91 39.96 30.27
C ASP A 667 -8.82 41.29 31.03
N LYS A 668 -8.94 41.21 32.36
CA LYS A 668 -8.69 42.32 33.28
C LYS A 668 -7.40 42.07 34.01
N VAL A 669 -6.40 42.91 33.75
CA VAL A 669 -5.02 42.70 34.20
C VAL A 669 -4.43 43.99 34.72
N ALA A 670 -3.42 43.91 35.59
CA ALA A 670 -2.61 45.07 35.95
C ALA A 670 -1.43 45.17 34.98
N ILE A 671 -1.16 46.37 34.45
CA ILE A 671 0.01 46.63 33.62
C ILE A 671 0.93 47.66 34.26
N SER A 672 2.23 47.41 34.17
CA SER A 672 3.27 48.39 34.52
C SER A 672 3.74 49.10 33.26
N ILE A 673 3.64 50.42 33.22
CA ILE A 673 3.96 51.25 32.06
C ILE A 673 5.14 52.17 32.41
N ASP A 674 6.22 52.04 31.64
CA ASP A 674 7.39 52.89 31.73
C ASP A 674 7.09 54.31 31.21
N GLU A 675 7.76 55.31 31.76
CA GLU A 675 7.67 56.74 31.38
C GLU A 675 6.28 57.40 31.52
N ALA A 676 5.24 56.63 31.81
CA ALA A 676 3.89 57.12 31.99
C ALA A 676 3.70 57.75 33.38
N VAL A 677 2.99 58.88 33.42
CA VAL A 677 2.52 59.51 34.65
C VAL A 677 1.00 59.60 34.63
N PHE A 678 0.35 59.00 35.62
CA PHE A 678 -1.11 59.06 35.80
C PHE A 678 -1.56 60.53 35.99
N GLU A 679 -2.73 60.88 35.45
CA GLU A 679 -3.29 62.25 35.32
C GLU A 679 -2.62 63.16 34.28
N LYS A 680 -1.38 62.86 33.86
CA LYS A 680 -0.66 63.60 32.80
C LYS A 680 -0.72 62.90 31.44
N ASN A 681 -0.32 61.63 31.39
CA ASN A 681 -0.21 60.83 30.16
C ASN A 681 -1.44 59.94 29.93
N LEU A 682 -2.09 59.49 31.00
CA LEU A 682 -3.32 58.69 30.97
C LEU A 682 -4.23 59.03 32.15
N LYS A 683 -5.53 58.80 32.00
CA LYS A 683 -6.55 58.97 33.05
C LYS A 683 -7.40 57.71 33.19
N GLU A 684 -8.23 57.67 34.23
CA GLU A 684 -9.27 56.63 34.34
C GLU A 684 -10.17 56.66 33.11
N GLU A 685 -10.66 55.49 32.69
CA GLU A 685 -11.54 55.31 31.54
C GLU A 685 -10.93 55.70 30.18
N ASP A 686 -9.66 56.13 30.11
CA ASP A 686 -8.97 56.35 28.84
C ASP A 686 -8.88 55.03 28.05
N VAL A 687 -9.11 55.14 26.73
CA VAL A 687 -8.90 54.05 25.77
C VAL A 687 -7.55 54.22 25.10
N LEU A 688 -6.70 53.21 25.22
CA LEU A 688 -5.35 53.17 24.67
C LEU A 688 -5.24 52.09 23.60
N TYR A 689 -4.32 52.30 22.66
CA TYR A 689 -4.03 51.41 21.56
C TYR A 689 -2.56 51.06 21.55
N THR A 690 -2.23 49.83 21.18
CA THR A 690 -0.84 49.45 20.89
C THR A 690 -0.35 50.16 19.63
N VAL A 691 0.88 50.67 19.66
CA VAL A 691 1.56 51.18 18.47
C VAL A 691 2.08 50.02 17.64
N ILE A 692 1.62 49.93 16.39
CA ILE A 692 2.11 48.95 15.42
C ILE A 692 3.10 49.67 14.49
N LYS A 693 4.35 49.23 14.47
CA LYS A 693 5.38 49.77 13.56
C LYS A 693 5.14 49.24 12.14
N ASN A 694 5.63 49.96 11.13
CA ASN A 694 5.54 49.50 9.74
C ASN A 694 6.18 48.12 9.53
N GLU A 695 7.31 47.85 10.16
CA GLU A 695 7.98 46.54 10.13
C GLU A 695 7.11 45.40 10.71
N ASP A 696 6.39 45.68 11.81
CA ASP A 696 5.46 44.73 12.42
C ASP A 696 4.25 44.50 11.50
N LEU A 697 3.78 45.56 10.84
CA LEU A 697 2.64 45.53 9.92
C LEU A 697 2.96 44.72 8.64
N GLU A 698 4.17 44.85 8.10
CA GLU A 698 4.65 44.02 6.98
C GLU A 698 4.76 42.54 7.35
N LYS A 699 5.25 42.23 8.54
CA LYS A 699 5.30 40.85 9.06
C LYS A 699 3.89 40.30 9.32
N MET A 700 2.98 41.11 9.87
CA MET A 700 1.58 40.75 10.08
C MET A 700 0.85 40.37 8.79
N LYS A 701 1.11 41.09 7.69
CA LYS A 701 0.53 40.76 6.38
C LYS A 701 0.85 39.33 5.94
N LYS A 702 2.03 38.80 6.30
CA LYS A 702 2.43 37.41 5.98
C LYS A 702 1.67 36.35 6.79
N VAL A 703 1.10 36.73 7.93
CA VAL A 703 0.37 35.84 8.86
C VAL A 703 -1.06 36.33 9.11
N TRP A 704 -1.63 37.10 8.18
CA TRP A 704 -2.91 37.79 8.35
C TRP A 704 -4.08 36.83 8.66
N ASP A 705 -4.07 35.63 8.10
CA ASP A 705 -5.11 34.62 8.36
C ASP A 705 -4.99 33.98 9.75
N TYR A 706 -3.88 34.20 10.46
CA TYR A 706 -3.58 33.60 11.76
C TYR A 706 -3.70 34.61 12.93
N ILE A 707 -4.01 35.88 12.67
CA ILE A 707 -4.35 36.89 13.69
C ILE A 707 -5.87 36.98 13.89
N THR A 708 -6.31 37.47 15.05
CA THR A 708 -7.74 37.53 15.39
C THR A 708 -8.48 38.61 14.59
N ASN A 709 -9.80 38.45 14.42
CA ASN A 709 -10.61 39.48 13.76
C ASN A 709 -10.55 40.82 14.51
N ASP A 710 -10.52 40.78 15.84
CA ASP A 710 -10.32 41.97 16.69
C ASP A 710 -9.05 42.75 16.33
N GLU A 711 -7.93 42.05 16.09
CA GLU A 711 -6.68 42.70 15.67
C GLU A 711 -6.81 43.34 14.30
N LYS A 712 -7.45 42.64 13.35
CA LYS A 712 -7.68 43.16 11.99
C LYS A 712 -8.49 44.45 12.01
N GLU A 713 -9.56 44.48 12.81
CA GLU A 713 -10.37 45.67 13.02
C GLU A 713 -9.56 46.82 13.62
N ILE A 714 -8.76 46.56 14.67
CA ILE A 714 -7.92 47.60 15.29
C ILE A 714 -6.88 48.16 14.32
N ILE A 715 -6.30 47.30 13.46
CA ILE A 715 -5.34 47.74 12.44
C ILE A 715 -6.02 48.64 11.42
N GLN A 716 -7.24 48.30 10.99
CA GLN A 716 -8.03 49.15 10.10
C GLN A 716 -8.43 50.48 10.77
N GLU A 717 -8.90 50.44 12.03
CA GLU A 717 -9.22 51.63 12.84
C GLU A 717 -8.03 52.59 13.00
N ASN A 718 -6.78 52.10 12.94
CA ASN A 718 -5.57 52.89 13.11
C ASN A 718 -4.94 53.40 11.78
N LEU A 719 -5.39 52.88 10.63
CA LEU A 719 -4.91 53.26 9.30
C LEU A 719 -5.76 54.36 8.64
N THR A 720 -7.01 54.51 9.08
CA THR A 720 -7.90 55.68 8.87
C THR A 720 -7.71 56.70 9.95
#